data_AF-A0A6V6YZ33-F1
#
_entry.id   AF-A0A6V6YZ33-F1
#
_cell.length_a   1.000
_cell.length_b   1.000
_cell.length_c   1.000
_cell.angle_alpha   90.00
_cell.angle_beta   90.00
_cell.angle_gamma   90.00
#
_symmetry.space_group_name_H-M   'P 1'
#
loop_
_entity.id
_entity.type
_entity.pdbx_description
1 polymer ?
#
loop_
_entity_poly.entity_id
_entity_poly.type
_entity_poly.pdbx_seq_one_letter_code
_entity_poly.pdbx_strand_id
1 'polypeptide(L)'
;MKQKILLLAFLAFFSIQLKAQTYDIVVAKDGTGNYTTVQAAVNAAPSNSSTRTKIYIKNGTYYEVITIPSNKTNLTFVGQSSTGTILTYNNYASKINPATGAAYGTSNSASTFINGAGFYALNLTFANSSGPVGQAVAVRCTADKAVFKDCRFLGDQDTYYPHSGRSYHENCYFEGTTDFIFGGAIAYFQNCQLYTKGGSSLTAANTASHLAYGFVFNNCQITGSGSNITDLGRPWGGYASVTYMNTSMTNAIKAVGWNDWGNAANQATARFAEYSNSGAGYVPSSRVLWAKKLSVAQAASYTKLNVLKANNANPQVTDNWNPDTIINSVTLGAALIKHGAGGSSQTVAINTAITGFYYNWENAATVTVSGLPSGINAAIDNSAKTITFSGKPTVSGTFNYTITTVGGTPNATKSGTLTVTASTQKATAALAVTSPAFPGAEGFGRYTSGGRGGQVIYVTNLNDSGAGSLRAAVTATGARTVLFKVSGIIALNSDLRINNGNITIAGQTAPGDGICLKNYSVNVDADNVIIRYIRFRMGDQAQHEGDAIGGRNHKNIIIDHCSMSWSTDECASFYDNENFTMQWCMMSESLRVSVHDKGTHGYGGIWGGKKASFHHNMLAHHDSRNARFCGSRYSALPNLEMVDFRNNVVYNWGGNSAYAAEGGSYNLTNNYYKAGPATASGVNDRIISPSADDGSNSQPAGVWGSFYVNGNYTTANSTTSGDNWNGVDPNPSSKSKTELRVNTEYNFGEMTTHSATNAYNRVLAYVGASFKRDAVDSRIISEATNGTFTYTGSNGSTKGLIDTQSDVGGWPAYNSTTAPTDTDNDGMPDSWENTNGLNSNNISDGTAYTLNAVYTNLEVYINGLVAAITSGQKQNGTANYTDPVAANTEISINENETGFCVVEGTIDNNNAGYQGTGFANANNAVGAGIEWSVNTASGNYILRWRYSNGGTTSRGAKIIVDGVTLATAAFNATTNWTTWAENSSSLVTIALSSGTHTIRLEATTASGLANIDKIEVEGINPTAVSCSSTSKNTVSESTLDMAVEEIKTEVKIYPVPFKNEFYIDFGTIGKAKQISIFNMLGQQIYEINEITDRTVKVNVNASAGTYVVKILTDKGIINKTIIKE
;
A
#
# COMPACT_ATOMS: atom_id res chain seq x y z
N MET A 1 -36.58 55.79 -41.94
CA MET A 1 -37.45 55.89 -40.74
C MET A 1 -38.14 54.54 -40.49
N LYS A 2 -37.37 53.48 -40.18
CA LYS A 2 -37.86 52.13 -39.84
C LYS A 2 -36.81 51.41 -38.99
N GLN A 3 -36.65 51.87 -37.75
CA GLN A 3 -35.92 51.22 -36.66
C GLN A 3 -36.26 52.06 -35.42
N LYS A 4 -37.40 51.80 -34.77
CA LYS A 4 -37.74 52.28 -33.40
C LYS A 4 -39.14 51.86 -32.87
N ILE A 5 -39.76 50.82 -33.42
CA ILE A 5 -41.04 50.29 -32.89
C ILE A 5 -40.97 48.77 -32.81
N LEU A 6 -39.99 48.25 -32.06
CA LEU A 6 -39.96 46.85 -31.63
C LEU A 6 -39.28 46.73 -30.25
N LEU A 7 -39.46 47.75 -29.41
CA LEU A 7 -38.86 47.85 -28.08
C LEU A 7 -39.90 48.33 -27.06
N LEU A 8 -41.13 47.78 -27.08
CA LEU A 8 -42.17 48.13 -26.09
C LEU A 8 -43.29 47.08 -25.91
N ALA A 9 -43.18 45.88 -26.50
CA ALA A 9 -44.20 44.82 -26.38
C ALA A 9 -43.72 43.57 -25.60
N PHE A 10 -42.67 43.71 -24.78
CA PHE A 10 -42.16 42.62 -23.92
C PHE A 10 -42.01 43.06 -22.45
N LEU A 11 -42.91 43.95 -21.99
CA LEU A 11 -42.83 44.58 -20.65
C LEU A 11 -44.12 44.46 -19.82
N ALA A 12 -45.04 43.57 -20.17
CA ALA A 12 -46.25 43.35 -19.38
C ALA A 12 -46.80 41.93 -19.56
N PHE A 13 -46.19 40.93 -18.92
CA PHE A 13 -46.85 39.70 -18.43
C PHE A 13 -45.83 38.87 -17.65
N PHE A 14 -45.60 39.22 -16.38
CA PHE A 14 -45.52 38.32 -15.21
C PHE A 14 -45.06 39.13 -13.99
N SER A 15 -46.01 39.87 -13.41
CA SER A 15 -45.97 40.26 -12.00
C SER A 15 -46.76 39.21 -11.23
N ILE A 16 -46.11 38.09 -10.89
CA ILE A 16 -46.53 37.19 -9.82
C ILE A 16 -45.29 36.93 -8.98
N GLN A 17 -45.31 37.40 -7.73
CA GLN A 17 -44.32 37.06 -6.73
C GLN A 17 -44.21 35.54 -6.58
N LEU A 18 -43.00 34.99 -6.69
CA LEU A 18 -42.66 33.69 -6.14
C LEU A 18 -41.56 33.89 -5.09
N LYS A 19 -42.00 33.88 -3.82
CA LYS A 19 -41.17 33.71 -2.63
C LYS A 19 -40.34 32.43 -2.78
N ALA A 20 -39.07 32.48 -2.38
CA ALA A 20 -38.46 31.38 -1.63
C ALA A 20 -37.23 31.84 -0.84
N GLN A 21 -37.29 32.88 0.03
CA GLN A 21 -36.24 33.06 1.03
C GLN A 21 -36.33 31.86 1.99
N THR A 22 -35.33 30.98 1.95
CA THR A 22 -35.39 29.67 2.64
C THR A 22 -35.09 29.76 4.14
N TYR A 23 -34.37 30.81 4.53
CA TYR A 23 -34.20 31.25 5.91
C TYR A 23 -35.14 32.41 6.25
N ASP A 24 -35.65 32.39 7.48
CA ASP A 24 -36.51 33.47 7.97
C ASP A 24 -35.72 34.77 8.23
N ILE A 25 -34.43 34.64 8.60
CA ILE A 25 -33.55 35.78 8.91
C ILE A 25 -32.12 35.50 8.42
N VAL A 26 -31.46 36.49 7.82
CA VAL A 26 -30.04 36.48 7.45
C VAL A 26 -29.27 37.51 8.26
N VAL A 27 -28.13 37.12 8.83
CA VAL A 27 -27.19 37.99 9.53
C VAL A 27 -25.91 38.09 8.70
N ALA A 28 -25.47 39.31 8.43
CA ALA A 28 -24.22 39.55 7.71
C ALA A 28 -23.55 40.85 8.19
N LYS A 29 -22.29 40.73 8.63
CA LYS A 29 -21.52 41.86 9.18
C LYS A 29 -21.24 42.97 8.15
N ASP A 30 -21.23 42.64 6.87
CA ASP A 30 -21.03 43.57 5.74
C ASP A 30 -22.31 44.34 5.36
N GLY A 31 -23.42 44.14 6.07
CA GLY A 31 -24.70 44.80 5.79
C GLY A 31 -25.53 44.13 4.70
N THR A 32 -25.09 43.02 4.12
CA THR A 32 -25.81 42.30 3.06
C THR A 32 -26.92 41.35 3.56
N GLY A 33 -27.23 41.40 4.87
CA GLY A 33 -28.25 40.60 5.54
C GLY A 33 -29.37 41.46 6.13
N ASN A 34 -30.37 40.82 6.74
CA ASN A 34 -31.43 41.51 7.47
C ASN A 34 -30.90 42.24 8.72
N TYR A 35 -29.88 41.68 9.37
CA TYR A 35 -29.22 42.27 10.54
C TYR A 35 -27.71 42.16 10.43
N THR A 36 -26.99 43.05 11.10
CA THR A 36 -25.51 43.02 11.20
C THR A 36 -25.00 42.28 12.44
N THR A 37 -25.89 42.02 13.42
CA THR A 37 -25.61 41.33 14.69
C THR A 37 -26.55 40.14 14.88
N VAL A 38 -26.07 39.09 15.53
CA VAL A 38 -26.86 37.88 15.81
C VAL A 38 -27.92 38.14 16.87
N GLN A 39 -27.64 38.96 17.89
CA GLN A 39 -28.64 39.27 18.92
C GLN A 39 -29.87 39.98 18.34
N ALA A 40 -29.68 40.90 17.39
CA ALA A 40 -30.81 41.56 16.71
C ALA A 40 -31.71 40.55 15.96
N ALA A 41 -31.11 39.53 15.33
CA ALA A 41 -31.88 38.46 14.69
C ALA A 41 -32.66 37.60 15.69
N VAL A 42 -32.07 37.28 16.85
CA VAL A 42 -32.77 36.57 17.95
C VAL A 42 -33.93 37.41 18.49
N ASN A 43 -33.73 38.71 18.67
CA ASN A 43 -34.76 39.63 19.14
C ASN A 43 -35.95 39.68 18.17
N ALA A 44 -35.67 39.64 16.86
CA ALA A 44 -36.68 39.67 15.81
C ALA A 44 -37.47 38.36 15.63
N ALA A 45 -36.91 37.21 16.00
CA ALA A 45 -37.61 35.93 15.87
C ALA A 45 -38.91 35.88 16.71
N PRO A 46 -40.01 35.23 16.28
CA PRO A 46 -41.23 35.15 17.08
C PRO A 46 -41.02 34.44 18.42
N SER A 47 -41.70 34.93 19.46
CA SER A 47 -41.71 34.27 20.79
C SER A 47 -42.72 33.13 20.82
N ASN A 48 -42.41 32.06 21.57
CA ASN A 48 -43.19 30.85 21.79
C ASN A 48 -43.65 30.17 20.49
N SER A 49 -42.81 30.26 19.45
CA SER A 49 -43.13 29.75 18.14
C SER A 49 -43.23 28.24 18.14
N SER A 50 -44.37 27.72 17.69
CA SER A 50 -44.54 26.30 17.34
C SER A 50 -43.84 25.95 16.03
N THR A 51 -43.48 26.94 15.22
CA THR A 51 -42.71 26.79 13.98
C THR A 51 -41.24 27.16 14.20
N ARG A 52 -40.36 26.47 13.49
CA ARG A 52 -38.92 26.67 13.57
C ARG A 52 -38.51 27.93 12.83
N THR A 53 -37.90 28.89 13.52
CA THR A 53 -37.31 30.09 12.90
C THR A 53 -35.82 29.85 12.62
N LYS A 54 -35.38 30.11 11.40
CA LYS A 54 -34.02 29.84 10.93
C LYS A 54 -33.28 31.13 10.67
N ILE A 55 -32.12 31.25 11.32
CA ILE A 55 -31.23 32.38 11.24
C ILE A 55 -29.94 31.90 10.56
N TYR A 56 -29.69 32.40 9.35
CA TYR A 56 -28.45 32.17 8.63
C TYR A 56 -27.43 33.23 8.97
N ILE A 57 -26.21 32.84 9.32
CA ILE A 57 -25.18 33.75 9.81
C ILE A 57 -23.97 33.63 8.89
N LYS A 58 -23.72 34.68 8.09
CA LYS A 58 -22.57 34.73 7.19
C LYS A 58 -21.25 34.72 7.95
N ASN A 59 -20.17 34.38 7.25
CA ASN A 59 -18.82 34.41 7.80
C ASN A 59 -18.50 35.77 8.41
N GLY A 60 -17.80 35.75 9.54
CA GLY A 60 -17.42 36.90 10.33
C GLY A 60 -17.27 36.53 11.80
N THR A 61 -16.48 37.31 12.52
CA THR A 61 -16.42 37.28 13.98
C THR A 61 -17.47 38.24 14.54
N TYR A 62 -18.49 37.70 15.18
CA TYR A 62 -19.57 38.41 15.86
C TYR A 62 -19.21 38.51 17.34
N TYR A 63 -18.67 39.67 17.70
CA TYR A 63 -18.21 39.98 19.05
C TYR A 63 -19.36 40.60 19.87
N GLU A 64 -20.21 39.76 20.44
CA GLU A 64 -21.41 40.16 21.18
C GLU A 64 -21.84 39.06 22.17
N VAL A 65 -22.51 39.44 23.26
CA VAL A 65 -23.18 38.46 24.13
C VAL A 65 -24.51 38.10 23.51
N ILE A 66 -24.71 36.82 23.22
CA ILE A 66 -25.93 36.32 22.56
C ILE A 66 -26.80 35.60 23.58
N THR A 67 -28.05 36.00 23.73
CA THR A 67 -29.03 35.36 24.60
C THR A 67 -30.25 34.93 23.79
N ILE A 68 -30.48 33.61 23.75
CA ILE A 68 -31.72 32.99 23.30
C ILE A 68 -32.56 32.73 24.56
N PRO A 69 -33.53 33.61 24.90
CA PRO A 69 -34.36 33.43 26.08
C PRO A 69 -35.29 32.21 25.92
N SER A 70 -35.84 31.74 27.04
CA SER A 70 -36.66 30.50 27.08
C SER A 70 -37.92 30.58 26.21
N ASN A 71 -38.47 31.77 26.04
CA ASN A 71 -39.61 32.02 25.16
C ASN A 71 -39.22 32.09 23.67
N LYS A 72 -37.96 31.88 23.27
CA LYS A 72 -37.55 31.81 21.86
C LYS A 72 -37.28 30.35 21.50
N THR A 73 -38.37 29.58 21.39
CA THR A 73 -38.34 28.15 21.08
C THR A 73 -38.09 27.88 19.60
N ASN A 74 -37.55 26.70 19.29
CA ASN A 74 -37.33 26.22 17.92
C ASN A 74 -36.49 27.16 17.05
N LEU A 75 -35.49 27.85 17.63
CA LEU A 75 -34.53 28.60 16.82
C LEU A 75 -33.50 27.68 16.18
N THR A 76 -33.11 28.01 14.95
CA THR A 76 -32.02 27.34 14.23
C THR A 76 -30.98 28.37 13.84
N PHE A 77 -29.74 28.18 14.27
CA PHE A 77 -28.60 28.92 13.76
C PHE A 77 -27.87 28.09 12.71
N VAL A 78 -27.57 28.71 11.58
CA VAL A 78 -26.76 28.08 10.54
C VAL A 78 -25.64 29.04 10.18
N GLY A 79 -24.40 28.66 10.48
CA GLY A 79 -23.25 29.40 9.98
C GLY A 79 -22.95 29.08 8.53
N GLN A 80 -22.37 30.06 7.85
CA GLN A 80 -21.84 29.88 6.51
C GLN A 80 -20.63 28.93 6.51
N SER A 81 -19.82 28.91 7.58
CA SER A 81 -18.78 27.91 7.80
C SER A 81 -18.44 27.76 9.28
N SER A 82 -18.12 26.53 9.70
CA SER A 82 -17.75 26.22 11.08
C SER A 82 -16.51 26.96 11.55
N THR A 83 -15.58 27.30 10.65
CA THR A 83 -14.35 28.05 10.96
C THR A 83 -14.44 29.55 10.69
N GLY A 84 -15.36 29.99 9.82
CA GLY A 84 -15.50 31.39 9.41
C GLY A 84 -16.64 32.14 10.10
N THR A 85 -17.68 31.47 10.61
CA THR A 85 -18.76 32.08 11.40
C THR A 85 -18.47 31.87 12.89
N ILE A 86 -18.00 32.91 13.58
CA ILE A 86 -17.53 32.83 14.97
C ILE A 86 -18.38 33.73 15.86
N LEU A 87 -19.06 33.14 16.83
CA LEU A 87 -19.85 33.83 17.86
C LEU A 87 -19.04 33.89 19.14
N THR A 88 -18.65 35.09 19.58
CA THR A 88 -17.72 35.22 20.71
C THR A 88 -17.92 36.44 21.59
N TYR A 89 -17.51 36.31 22.85
CA TYR A 89 -17.30 37.41 23.78
C TYR A 89 -16.18 37.02 24.77
N ASN A 90 -15.92 37.87 25.77
CA ASN A 90 -14.81 37.67 26.72
C ASN A 90 -15.20 37.92 28.20
N ASN A 91 -16.42 37.56 28.59
CA ASN A 91 -16.77 37.57 30.01
C ASN A 91 -16.16 36.36 30.72
N TYR A 92 -15.78 36.56 31.99
CA TYR A 92 -15.22 35.54 32.88
C TYR A 92 -15.75 35.77 34.29
N ALA A 93 -15.73 34.74 35.12
CA ALA A 93 -16.47 34.72 36.37
C ALA A 93 -16.13 35.86 37.34
N SER A 94 -14.85 36.19 37.50
CA SER A 94 -14.39 37.26 38.40
C SER A 94 -14.47 38.67 37.79
N LYS A 95 -14.81 38.79 36.50
CA LYS A 95 -15.00 40.10 35.85
C LYS A 95 -16.19 40.81 36.50
N ILE A 96 -16.03 42.09 36.85
CA ILE A 96 -17.13 42.89 37.40
C ILE A 96 -18.11 43.24 36.28
N ASN A 97 -19.39 42.94 36.51
CA ASN A 97 -20.47 43.35 35.64
C ASN A 97 -20.78 44.84 35.88
N PRO A 98 -20.56 45.72 34.89
CA PRO A 98 -20.77 47.15 35.06
C PRO A 98 -22.24 47.51 35.32
N ALA A 99 -23.20 46.64 34.98
CA ALA A 99 -24.62 46.89 35.20
C ALA A 99 -25.09 46.58 36.63
N THR A 100 -24.41 45.69 37.36
CA THR A 100 -24.84 45.25 38.71
C THR A 100 -23.84 45.57 39.80
N GLY A 101 -22.58 45.90 39.45
CA GLY A 101 -21.49 46.10 40.41
C GLY A 101 -20.94 44.81 41.03
N ALA A 102 -21.51 43.65 40.68
CA ALA A 102 -21.06 42.33 41.17
C ALA A 102 -20.25 41.58 40.12
N ALA A 103 -19.46 40.59 40.53
CA ALA A 103 -18.80 39.68 39.60
C ALA A 103 -19.84 38.90 38.76
N TYR A 104 -19.55 38.62 37.48
CA TYR A 104 -20.46 37.84 36.63
C TYR A 104 -20.77 36.44 37.22
N GLY A 105 -19.77 35.82 37.84
CA GLY A 105 -19.81 34.39 38.19
C GLY A 105 -19.80 33.49 36.94
N THR A 106 -19.56 32.19 37.13
CA THR A 106 -19.44 31.23 36.03
C THR A 106 -20.66 31.26 35.11
N SER A 107 -21.87 31.18 35.68
CA SER A 107 -23.12 31.11 34.90
C SER A 107 -23.34 32.33 34.00
N ASN A 108 -22.98 33.55 34.44
CA ASN A 108 -23.20 34.75 33.64
C ASN A 108 -21.97 35.15 32.80
N SER A 109 -20.90 34.34 32.81
CA SER A 109 -19.71 34.57 31.98
C SER A 109 -19.90 34.13 30.52
N ALA A 110 -21.01 33.48 30.19
CA ALA A 110 -21.23 32.89 28.87
C ALA A 110 -21.19 33.92 27.74
N SER A 111 -20.52 33.58 26.64
CA SER A 111 -20.62 34.34 25.38
C SER A 111 -21.98 34.12 24.71
N THR A 112 -22.51 32.90 24.78
CA THR A 112 -23.83 32.55 24.27
C THR A 112 -24.68 31.81 25.32
N PHE A 113 -25.88 32.31 25.60
CA PHE A 113 -26.89 31.69 26.45
C PHE A 113 -27.99 31.06 25.58
N ILE A 114 -28.18 29.75 25.71
CA ILE A 114 -29.17 28.97 24.96
C ILE A 114 -30.22 28.43 25.93
N ASN A 115 -31.32 29.16 26.09
CA ASN A 115 -32.38 28.81 27.05
C ASN A 115 -33.68 28.32 26.37
N GLY A 116 -33.87 28.61 25.07
CA GLY A 116 -35.07 28.22 24.31
C GLY A 116 -35.05 26.75 23.86
N ALA A 117 -36.10 26.00 24.18
CA ALA A 117 -36.21 24.58 23.84
C ALA A 117 -36.25 24.33 22.31
N GLY A 118 -35.72 23.18 21.88
CA GLY A 118 -35.66 22.78 20.47
C GLY A 118 -34.63 23.56 19.65
N PHE A 119 -33.67 24.22 20.31
CA PHE A 119 -32.58 24.94 19.64
C PHE A 119 -31.76 24.00 18.74
N TYR A 120 -31.34 24.51 17.58
CA TYR A 120 -30.50 23.79 16.64
C TYR A 120 -29.38 24.69 16.15
N ALA A 121 -28.13 24.21 16.12
CA ALA A 121 -27.01 24.90 15.50
C ALA A 121 -26.26 24.00 14.52
N LEU A 122 -25.87 24.58 13.39
CA LEU A 122 -25.09 23.91 12.35
C LEU A 122 -23.97 24.82 11.85
N ASN A 123 -22.77 24.24 11.67
CA ASN A 123 -21.69 24.82 10.87
C ASN A 123 -21.23 26.22 11.34
N LEU A 124 -21.01 26.40 12.65
CA LEU A 124 -20.48 27.64 13.24
C LEU A 124 -19.61 27.37 14.49
N THR A 125 -18.88 28.39 14.95
CA THR A 125 -18.09 28.37 16.18
C THR A 125 -18.77 29.18 17.28
N PHE A 126 -18.85 28.62 18.48
CA PHE A 126 -19.05 29.35 19.73
C PHE A 126 -17.73 29.45 20.49
N ALA A 127 -17.32 30.65 20.90
CA ALA A 127 -16.04 30.86 21.57
C ALA A 127 -16.12 31.84 22.75
N ASN A 128 -15.34 31.60 23.80
CA ASN A 128 -14.99 32.62 24.78
C ASN A 128 -13.52 33.01 24.59
N SER A 129 -13.27 34.28 24.28
CA SER A 129 -11.95 34.81 23.93
C SER A 129 -11.21 35.46 25.10
N SER A 130 -11.65 35.22 26.34
CA SER A 130 -11.01 35.80 27.53
C SER A 130 -9.67 35.17 27.92
N GLY A 131 -9.36 33.97 27.41
CA GLY A 131 -8.13 33.24 27.74
C GLY A 131 -8.17 32.55 29.11
N PRO A 132 -7.01 32.19 29.70
CA PRO A 132 -6.93 31.42 30.94
C PRO A 132 -7.14 32.28 32.20
N VAL A 133 -8.33 32.89 32.33
CA VAL A 133 -8.68 33.84 33.41
C VAL A 133 -9.51 33.22 34.54
N GLY A 134 -9.50 31.89 34.65
CA GLY A 134 -10.48 31.14 35.43
C GLY A 134 -11.71 30.80 34.59
N GLN A 135 -12.87 30.61 35.24
CA GLN A 135 -14.09 30.16 34.56
C GLN A 135 -14.58 31.18 33.53
N ALA A 136 -14.68 30.76 32.27
CA ALA A 136 -15.11 31.61 31.17
C ALA A 136 -15.89 30.82 30.11
N VAL A 137 -17.21 30.88 30.20
CA VAL A 137 -18.09 30.02 29.42
C VAL A 137 -18.23 30.50 27.96
N ALA A 138 -18.08 29.61 26.99
CA ALA A 138 -18.41 29.90 25.59
C ALA A 138 -19.92 29.74 25.37
N VAL A 139 -20.50 28.63 25.84
CA VAL A 139 -21.94 28.36 25.74
C VAL A 139 -22.49 27.86 27.06
N ARG A 140 -23.53 28.54 27.56
CA ARG A 140 -24.39 28.02 28.63
C ARG A 140 -25.72 27.57 28.03
N CYS A 141 -26.04 26.28 28.17
CA CYS A 141 -27.23 25.68 27.60
C CYS A 141 -28.15 25.14 28.70
N THR A 142 -29.35 25.72 28.83
CA THR A 142 -30.44 25.19 29.68
C THR A 142 -31.60 24.66 28.85
N ALA A 143 -31.54 24.78 27.52
CA ALA A 143 -32.56 24.34 26.60
C ALA A 143 -32.72 22.81 26.62
N ASP A 144 -33.98 22.34 26.60
CA ASP A 144 -34.27 20.94 26.28
C ASP A 144 -34.28 20.73 24.77
N LYS A 145 -33.86 19.53 24.34
CA LYS A 145 -33.79 19.12 22.93
C LYS A 145 -32.87 20.00 22.06
N ALA A 146 -31.75 20.45 22.62
CA ALA A 146 -30.76 21.21 21.87
C ALA A 146 -29.92 20.30 20.96
N VAL A 147 -29.66 20.72 19.72
CA VAL A 147 -28.85 19.95 18.77
C VAL A 147 -27.73 20.82 18.21
N PHE A 148 -26.52 20.27 18.14
CA PHE A 148 -25.34 20.90 17.57
C PHE A 148 -24.70 19.94 16.56
N LYS A 149 -24.53 20.38 15.32
CA LYS A 149 -23.86 19.60 14.27
C LYS A 149 -22.76 20.42 13.61
N ASP A 150 -21.60 19.80 13.38
CA ASP A 150 -20.44 20.45 12.74
C ASP A 150 -20.08 21.81 13.40
N CYS A 151 -20.26 21.89 14.72
CA CYS A 151 -20.02 23.10 15.51
C CYS A 151 -18.68 23.01 16.25
N ARG A 152 -18.11 24.17 16.58
CA ARG A 152 -16.89 24.27 17.39
C ARG A 152 -17.17 25.01 18.69
N PHE A 153 -16.57 24.57 19.79
CA PHE A 153 -16.67 25.18 21.11
C PHE A 153 -15.26 25.47 21.61
N LEU A 154 -14.88 26.75 21.65
CA LEU A 154 -13.52 27.19 21.94
C LEU A 154 -13.47 28.00 23.24
N GLY A 155 -12.60 27.65 24.16
CA GLY A 155 -12.42 28.37 25.42
C GLY A 155 -11.29 27.75 26.24
N ASP A 156 -11.15 28.16 27.50
CA ASP A 156 -10.19 27.58 28.46
C ASP A 156 -10.94 26.79 29.53
N GLN A 157 -11.02 27.32 30.76
CA GLN A 157 -11.77 26.70 31.84
C GLN A 157 -13.27 26.94 31.65
N ASP A 158 -14.08 25.91 31.86
CA ASP A 158 -15.56 25.96 31.81
C ASP A 158 -16.12 26.31 30.41
N THR A 159 -15.49 25.84 29.32
CA THR A 159 -15.86 26.20 27.93
C THR A 159 -17.31 25.92 27.56
N TYR A 160 -17.82 24.71 27.77
CA TYR A 160 -19.20 24.33 27.48
C TYR A 160 -19.94 23.95 28.76
N TYR A 161 -21.03 24.65 29.03
CA TYR A 161 -21.89 24.44 30.19
C TYR A 161 -23.27 23.89 29.78
N PRO A 162 -23.41 22.58 29.48
CA PRO A 162 -24.70 21.90 29.39
C PRO A 162 -25.33 21.79 30.79
N HIS A 163 -25.95 22.90 31.23
CA HIS A 163 -26.45 23.10 32.58
C HIS A 163 -27.63 22.18 32.90
N SER A 164 -28.63 22.10 32.01
CA SER A 164 -29.85 21.31 32.19
C SER A 164 -30.48 20.95 30.83
N GLY A 165 -31.55 20.16 30.86
CA GLY A 165 -32.21 19.68 29.63
C GLY A 165 -31.42 18.60 28.91
N ARG A 166 -31.77 18.32 27.65
CA ARG A 166 -31.10 17.34 26.80
C ARG A 166 -30.42 17.97 25.62
N SER A 167 -29.24 17.47 25.28
CA SER A 167 -28.48 17.94 24.13
C SER A 167 -27.82 16.81 23.35
N TYR A 168 -27.76 16.99 22.02
CA TYR A 168 -27.08 16.07 21.10
C TYR A 168 -26.03 16.83 20.29
N HIS A 169 -24.83 16.25 20.20
CA HIS A 169 -23.69 16.82 19.51
C HIS A 169 -23.14 15.80 18.52
N GLU A 170 -22.99 16.20 17.26
CA GLU A 170 -22.48 15.33 16.19
C GLU A 170 -21.39 16.06 15.41
N ASN A 171 -20.26 15.38 15.19
CA ASN A 171 -19.10 15.93 14.45
C ASN A 171 -18.62 17.29 14.99
N CYS A 172 -18.73 17.50 16.30
CA CYS A 172 -18.35 18.76 16.94
C CYS A 172 -16.91 18.72 17.46
N TYR A 173 -16.29 19.89 17.55
CA TYR A 173 -14.96 20.09 18.14
C TYR A 173 -15.07 20.89 19.44
N PHE A 174 -14.41 20.40 20.50
CA PHE A 174 -14.34 21.08 21.80
C PHE A 174 -12.88 21.24 22.20
N GLU A 175 -12.50 22.42 22.69
CA GLU A 175 -11.19 22.61 23.31
C GLU A 175 -11.28 23.40 24.61
N GLY A 176 -10.40 23.09 25.56
CA GLY A 176 -10.34 23.77 26.84
C GLY A 176 -9.29 23.22 27.79
N THR A 177 -9.29 23.70 29.02
CA THR A 177 -8.35 23.29 30.07
C THR A 177 -9.05 22.52 31.19
N THR A 178 -9.49 23.21 32.24
CA THR A 178 -10.17 22.65 33.40
C THR A 178 -11.68 22.63 33.18
N ASP A 179 -12.31 21.48 33.41
CA ASP A 179 -13.76 21.29 33.44
C ASP A 179 -14.47 21.82 32.19
N PHE A 180 -13.81 21.72 31.02
CA PHE A 180 -14.28 22.44 29.83
C PHE A 180 -15.59 21.89 29.25
N ILE A 181 -16.08 20.73 29.74
CA ILE A 181 -17.49 20.30 29.62
C ILE A 181 -18.04 20.01 31.02
N PHE A 182 -18.93 20.84 31.55
CA PHE A 182 -19.42 20.72 32.93
C PHE A 182 -20.92 20.98 33.05
N GLY A 183 -21.55 20.45 34.09
CA GLY A 183 -22.99 20.64 34.34
C GLY A 183 -23.79 19.35 34.51
N GLY A 184 -25.11 19.47 34.45
CA GLY A 184 -26.06 18.46 34.96
C GLY A 184 -27.03 17.92 33.93
N ALA A 185 -26.91 18.36 32.66
CA ALA A 185 -27.74 17.90 31.57
C ALA A 185 -27.49 16.43 31.20
N ILE A 186 -28.43 15.87 30.43
CA ILE A 186 -28.15 14.67 29.63
C ILE A 186 -27.57 15.15 28.29
N ALA A 187 -26.33 14.81 28.00
CA ALA A 187 -25.65 15.23 26.77
C ALA A 187 -25.00 14.05 26.07
N TYR A 188 -25.33 13.85 24.79
CA TYR A 188 -24.81 12.77 23.97
C TYR A 188 -23.91 13.31 22.86
N PHE A 189 -22.64 12.90 22.87
CA PHE A 189 -21.61 13.33 21.93
C PHE A 189 -21.25 12.16 21.01
N GLN A 190 -21.45 12.35 19.71
CA GLN A 190 -21.16 11.36 18.67
C GLN A 190 -20.09 11.92 17.72
N ASN A 191 -19.05 11.13 17.43
CA ASN A 191 -18.00 11.52 16.46
C ASN A 191 -17.34 12.87 16.77
N CYS A 192 -17.23 13.24 18.05
CA CYS A 192 -16.68 14.53 18.45
C CYS A 192 -15.17 14.43 18.73
N GLN A 193 -14.47 15.55 18.54
CA GLN A 193 -13.07 15.71 18.94
C GLN A 193 -12.99 16.61 20.17
N LEU A 194 -12.28 16.12 21.20
CA LEU A 194 -11.98 16.85 22.42
C LEU A 194 -10.47 17.09 22.46
N TYR A 195 -10.07 18.36 22.54
CA TYR A 195 -8.68 18.78 22.64
C TYR A 195 -8.41 19.41 24.01
N THR A 196 -7.62 18.76 24.85
CA THR A 196 -7.16 19.35 26.11
C THR A 196 -5.91 20.20 25.89
N LYS A 197 -5.97 21.44 26.39
CA LYS A 197 -4.85 22.37 26.49
C LYS A 197 -4.07 22.21 27.82
N GLY A 198 -4.35 21.15 28.58
CA GLY A 198 -3.89 20.94 29.96
C GLY A 198 -5.01 21.14 30.99
N GLY A 199 -4.68 21.39 32.25
CA GLY A 199 -5.67 21.58 33.32
C GLY A 199 -6.13 20.28 33.98
N SER A 200 -7.07 20.38 34.93
CA SER A 200 -7.35 19.27 35.85
C SER A 200 -8.16 18.15 35.22
N SER A 201 -9.27 18.44 34.55
CA SER A 201 -10.19 17.42 34.04
C SER A 201 -10.92 17.86 32.79
N LEU A 202 -11.24 16.95 31.88
CA LEU A 202 -12.06 17.25 30.69
C LEU A 202 -13.50 17.59 31.08
N THR A 203 -14.06 16.80 32.02
CA THR A 203 -15.46 16.90 32.41
C THR A 203 -15.65 17.14 33.91
N ALA A 204 -16.67 17.92 34.26
CA ALA A 204 -17.14 18.07 35.64
C ALA A 204 -18.66 17.99 35.71
N ALA A 205 -19.19 16.77 35.83
CA ALA A 205 -20.63 16.54 35.84
C ALA A 205 -21.22 16.74 37.25
N ASN A 206 -22.45 17.27 37.33
CA ASN A 206 -23.27 17.33 38.54
C ASN A 206 -24.67 16.73 38.31
N THR A 207 -24.72 15.66 37.54
CA THR A 207 -25.94 14.90 37.21
C THR A 207 -26.76 14.57 38.46
N ALA A 208 -28.07 14.79 38.41
CA ALA A 208 -28.96 14.45 39.52
C ALA A 208 -29.10 12.93 39.71
N SER A 209 -29.30 12.48 40.95
CA SER A 209 -29.35 11.05 41.32
C SER A 209 -30.44 10.26 40.60
N HIS A 210 -31.56 10.91 40.28
CA HIS A 210 -32.70 10.27 39.61
C HIS A 210 -32.54 10.15 38.09
N LEU A 211 -31.49 10.72 37.48
CA LEU A 211 -31.26 10.65 36.05
C LEU A 211 -30.38 9.44 35.69
N ALA A 212 -30.88 8.58 34.81
CA ALA A 212 -30.15 7.37 34.40
C ALA A 212 -28.87 7.65 33.61
N TYR A 213 -28.77 8.80 32.94
CA TYR A 213 -27.61 9.18 32.12
C TYR A 213 -27.15 10.60 32.47
N GLY A 214 -25.88 10.90 32.22
CA GLY A 214 -25.32 12.26 32.23
C GLY A 214 -24.67 12.54 30.87
N PHE A 215 -23.35 12.68 30.87
CA PHE A 215 -22.58 12.85 29.64
C PHE A 215 -22.18 11.50 29.04
N VAL A 216 -22.47 11.29 27.76
CA VAL A 216 -22.13 10.07 27.04
C VAL A 216 -21.37 10.43 25.77
N PHE A 217 -20.12 10.01 25.69
CA PHE A 217 -19.24 10.19 24.54
C PHE A 217 -19.13 8.87 23.81
N ASN A 218 -19.49 8.83 22.53
CA ASN A 218 -19.42 7.64 21.69
C ASN A 218 -18.66 7.93 20.40
N ASN A 219 -17.72 7.06 20.05
CA ASN A 219 -16.87 7.18 18.86
C ASN A 219 -16.13 8.54 18.79
N CYS A 220 -15.64 9.03 19.93
CA CYS A 220 -14.96 10.32 20.02
C CYS A 220 -13.44 10.16 19.99
N GLN A 221 -12.73 11.27 19.85
CA GLN A 221 -11.27 11.34 19.96
C GLN A 221 -10.85 12.36 21.02
N ILE A 222 -9.92 11.95 21.89
CA ILE A 222 -9.35 12.80 22.95
C ILE A 222 -7.85 13.00 22.69
N THR A 223 -7.46 14.25 22.49
CA THR A 223 -6.10 14.67 22.12
C THR A 223 -5.61 15.80 23.03
N GLY A 224 -4.31 16.01 23.12
CA GLY A 224 -3.73 17.14 23.85
C GLY A 224 -2.20 17.21 23.71
N SER A 225 -1.62 18.37 23.99
CA SER A 225 -0.17 18.58 23.98
C SER A 225 0.44 18.24 25.34
N GLY A 226 0.92 17.02 25.52
CA GLY A 226 1.60 16.56 26.74
C GLY A 226 1.22 15.13 27.14
N SER A 227 1.92 14.57 28.11
CA SER A 227 1.68 13.21 28.62
C SER A 227 1.23 13.25 30.08
N ASN A 228 0.17 12.52 30.41
CA ASN A 228 -0.35 12.33 31.76
C ASN A 228 -0.73 13.66 32.46
N ILE A 229 -1.43 14.55 31.74
CA ILE A 229 -1.69 15.93 32.19
C ILE A 229 -3.12 16.17 32.69
N THR A 230 -4.14 15.45 32.21
CA THR A 230 -5.55 15.76 32.50
C THR A 230 -6.38 14.50 32.79
N ASP A 231 -7.31 14.60 33.75
CA ASP A 231 -8.26 13.53 34.07
C ASP A 231 -9.45 13.51 33.08
N LEU A 232 -10.04 12.34 32.81
CA LEU A 232 -11.28 12.17 32.02
C LEU A 232 -12.46 12.93 32.61
N GLY A 233 -12.53 13.02 33.94
CA GLY A 233 -13.57 13.74 34.64
C GLY A 233 -13.48 13.70 36.16
N ARG A 234 -14.27 14.57 36.78
CA ARG A 234 -14.43 14.65 38.24
C ARG A 234 -15.86 15.00 38.67
N PRO A 235 -16.34 14.51 39.81
CA PRO A 235 -17.73 14.67 40.24
C PRO A 235 -17.95 16.03 40.90
N TRP A 236 -18.46 17.00 40.14
CA TRP A 236 -18.89 18.29 40.72
C TRP A 236 -20.11 18.11 41.64
N GLY A 237 -20.95 17.10 41.37
CA GLY A 237 -21.98 16.61 42.30
C GLY A 237 -21.81 15.11 42.56
N GLY A 238 -22.24 14.61 43.74
CA GLY A 238 -21.99 13.22 44.16
C GLY A 238 -22.51 12.13 43.20
N TYR A 239 -23.57 12.40 42.43
CA TYR A 239 -24.15 11.45 41.47
C TYR A 239 -23.74 11.70 40.01
N ALA A 240 -22.64 12.43 39.81
CA ALA A 240 -22.06 12.74 38.50
C ALA A 240 -22.00 11.50 37.60
N SER A 241 -22.41 11.65 36.33
CA SER A 241 -22.40 10.55 35.37
C SER A 241 -21.72 10.95 34.08
N VAL A 242 -20.67 10.20 33.73
CA VAL A 242 -19.86 10.39 32.52
C VAL A 242 -19.46 9.03 31.98
N THR A 243 -19.76 8.77 30.71
CA THR A 243 -19.41 7.51 30.05
C THR A 243 -18.65 7.78 28.75
N TYR A 244 -17.49 7.15 28.58
CA TYR A 244 -16.74 7.15 27.32
C TYR A 244 -16.79 5.77 26.66
N MET A 245 -17.30 5.70 25.42
CA MET A 245 -17.43 4.48 24.63
C MET A 245 -16.74 4.62 23.28
N ASN A 246 -16.05 3.57 22.84
CA ASN A 246 -15.42 3.49 21.52
C ASN A 246 -14.52 4.72 21.25
N THR A 247 -13.91 5.27 22.29
CA THR A 247 -13.23 6.57 22.24
C THR A 247 -11.72 6.35 22.23
N SER A 248 -11.02 6.99 21.30
CA SER A 248 -9.56 6.96 21.23
C SER A 248 -8.94 8.06 22.09
N MET A 249 -7.88 7.73 22.84
CA MET A 249 -7.26 8.63 23.81
C MET A 249 -5.74 8.66 23.61
N THR A 250 -5.19 9.85 23.37
CA THR A 250 -3.73 10.06 23.43
C THR A 250 -3.22 9.97 24.87
N ASN A 251 -1.89 9.91 25.05
CA ASN A 251 -1.26 9.89 26.37
C ASN A 251 -1.46 11.18 27.19
N ALA A 252 -2.17 12.20 26.69
CA ALA A 252 -2.55 13.37 27.47
C ALA A 252 -3.43 13.04 28.70
N ILE A 253 -4.15 11.91 28.66
CA ILE A 253 -5.00 11.46 29.77
C ILE A 253 -4.20 10.77 30.86
N LYS A 254 -4.48 11.13 32.11
CA LYS A 254 -3.83 10.50 33.26
C LYS A 254 -4.17 9.03 33.36
N ALA A 255 -3.19 8.21 33.75
CA ALA A 255 -3.39 6.76 33.86
C ALA A 255 -4.52 6.37 34.83
N VAL A 256 -4.65 7.10 35.94
CA VAL A 256 -5.74 6.93 36.93
C VAL A 256 -7.13 7.26 36.38
N GLY A 257 -7.19 8.02 35.29
CA GLY A 257 -8.39 8.34 34.53
C GLY A 257 -9.30 9.35 35.21
N TRP A 258 -9.68 9.15 36.47
CA TRP A 258 -10.74 9.92 37.13
C TRP A 258 -10.29 10.47 38.48
N ASN A 259 -10.83 11.62 38.85
CA ASN A 259 -10.57 12.28 40.13
C ASN A 259 -11.89 12.39 40.93
N ASP A 260 -11.86 12.22 42.25
CA ASP A 260 -13.05 12.19 43.12
C ASP A 260 -13.46 13.57 43.68
N TRP A 261 -12.82 14.64 43.19
CA TRP A 261 -12.95 16.01 43.67
C TRP A 261 -12.49 16.19 45.14
N GLY A 262 -11.60 15.32 45.64
CA GLY A 262 -11.14 15.38 47.02
C GLY A 262 -12.23 15.02 48.04
N ASN A 263 -13.30 14.34 47.61
CA ASN A 263 -14.37 13.86 48.47
C ASN A 263 -14.64 12.37 48.20
N ALA A 264 -14.09 11.51 49.05
CA ALA A 264 -14.19 10.06 48.91
C ALA A 264 -15.65 9.54 48.92
N ALA A 265 -16.60 10.26 49.51
CA ALA A 265 -18.02 9.87 49.47
C ALA A 265 -18.59 9.84 48.04
N ASN A 266 -18.01 10.61 47.12
CA ASN A 266 -18.40 10.61 45.71
C ASN A 266 -18.05 9.28 45.03
N GLN A 267 -17.03 8.56 45.48
CA GLN A 267 -16.62 7.29 44.87
C GLN A 267 -17.73 6.23 44.93
N ALA A 268 -18.60 6.29 45.94
CA ALA A 268 -19.73 5.37 46.10
C ALA A 268 -20.93 5.71 45.20
N THR A 269 -21.05 6.97 44.78
CA THR A 269 -22.27 7.50 44.13
C THR A 269 -22.06 7.98 42.69
N ALA A 270 -20.83 8.33 42.32
CA ALA A 270 -20.46 8.72 40.96
C ALA A 270 -20.58 7.53 40.00
N ARG A 271 -20.99 7.82 38.77
CA ARG A 271 -21.28 6.84 37.72
C ARG A 271 -20.39 7.12 36.52
N PHE A 272 -19.10 6.90 36.71
CA PHE A 272 -18.08 7.04 35.67
C PHE A 272 -17.79 5.70 35.04
N ALA A 273 -17.81 5.65 33.71
CA ALA A 273 -17.70 4.39 32.99
C ALA A 273 -16.95 4.48 31.66
N GLU A 274 -16.31 3.36 31.29
CA GLU A 274 -15.56 3.20 30.04
C GLU A 274 -15.97 1.90 29.32
N TYR A 275 -16.05 1.94 27.98
CA TYR A 275 -16.34 0.77 27.14
C TYR A 275 -15.56 0.80 25.82
N SER A 276 -14.77 -0.23 25.54
CA SER A 276 -14.07 -0.42 24.25
C SER A 276 -13.27 0.81 23.78
N ASN A 277 -12.67 1.54 24.71
CA ASN A 277 -11.78 2.68 24.40
C ASN A 277 -10.40 2.15 23.96
N SER A 278 -9.61 3.02 23.33
CA SER A 278 -8.29 2.67 22.78
C SER A 278 -7.29 3.82 22.87
N GLY A 279 -6.03 3.56 22.52
CA GLY A 279 -4.95 4.55 22.50
C GLY A 279 -4.16 4.65 23.81
N ALA A 280 -3.04 5.38 23.78
CA ALA A 280 -2.05 5.43 24.86
C ALA A 280 -2.60 6.02 26.19
N GLY A 281 -3.67 6.80 26.17
CA GLY A 281 -4.35 7.31 27.38
C GLY A 281 -5.36 6.33 27.99
N TYR A 282 -5.68 5.24 27.29
CA TYR A 282 -6.55 4.18 27.80
C TYR A 282 -5.72 3.13 28.53
N VAL A 283 -5.57 3.31 29.84
CA VAL A 283 -4.79 2.42 30.72
C VAL A 283 -5.74 1.78 31.75
N PRO A 284 -6.58 0.82 31.34
CA PRO A 284 -7.66 0.28 32.18
C PRO A 284 -7.16 -0.36 33.48
N SER A 285 -5.95 -0.95 33.47
CA SER A 285 -5.31 -1.53 34.65
C SER A 285 -4.92 -0.52 35.72
N SER A 286 -4.80 0.76 35.36
CA SER A 286 -4.40 1.85 36.25
C SER A 286 -5.57 2.72 36.70
N ARG A 287 -6.79 2.47 36.22
CA ARG A 287 -7.98 3.25 36.58
C ARG A 287 -8.30 3.13 38.06
N VAL A 288 -8.83 4.21 38.63
CA VAL A 288 -9.39 4.17 39.97
C VAL A 288 -10.47 3.09 40.09
N LEU A 289 -10.47 2.34 41.20
CA LEU A 289 -11.30 1.14 41.37
C LEU A 289 -12.81 1.40 41.34
N TRP A 290 -13.23 2.63 41.62
CA TRP A 290 -14.64 3.03 41.62
C TRP A 290 -15.17 3.42 40.23
N ALA A 291 -14.30 3.54 39.22
CA ALA A 291 -14.72 3.68 37.83
C ALA A 291 -15.17 2.33 37.26
N LYS A 292 -16.25 2.34 36.47
CA LYS A 292 -16.88 1.11 35.94
C LYS A 292 -16.37 0.78 34.54
N LYS A 293 -16.01 -0.49 34.31
CA LYS A 293 -15.89 -1.03 32.95
C LYS A 293 -17.24 -1.63 32.54
N LEU A 294 -17.88 -1.09 31.50
CA LEU A 294 -19.15 -1.63 31.05
C LEU A 294 -18.96 -2.99 30.36
N SER A 295 -19.90 -3.91 30.58
CA SER A 295 -20.05 -5.10 29.74
C SER A 295 -20.71 -4.75 28.40
N VAL A 296 -20.63 -5.65 27.42
CA VAL A 296 -21.33 -5.51 26.13
C VAL A 296 -22.83 -5.24 26.32
N ALA A 297 -23.47 -6.00 27.22
CA ALA A 297 -24.90 -5.84 27.53
C ALA A 297 -25.21 -4.50 28.20
N GLN A 298 -24.33 -4.01 29.08
CA GLN A 298 -24.49 -2.70 29.70
C GLN A 298 -24.30 -1.58 28.68
N ALA A 299 -23.28 -1.68 27.81
CA ALA A 299 -23.01 -0.70 26.76
C ALA A 299 -24.16 -0.59 25.75
N ALA A 300 -24.87 -1.69 25.45
CA ALA A 300 -26.05 -1.68 24.59
C ALA A 300 -27.20 -0.78 25.11
N SER A 301 -27.21 -0.40 26.40
CA SER A 301 -28.18 0.56 26.93
C SER A 301 -27.84 2.02 26.62
N TYR A 302 -26.59 2.35 26.27
CA TYR A 302 -26.10 3.71 26.03
C TYR A 302 -26.23 4.15 24.56
N THR A 303 -27.24 3.68 23.82
CA THR A 303 -27.50 4.17 22.46
C THR A 303 -28.03 5.60 22.49
N LYS A 304 -27.77 6.37 21.42
CA LYS A 304 -28.28 7.75 21.24
C LYS A 304 -29.77 7.88 21.63
N LEU A 305 -30.62 7.00 21.10
CA LEU A 305 -32.06 7.04 21.36
C LEU A 305 -32.39 6.69 22.82
N ASN A 306 -31.71 5.69 23.41
CA ASN A 306 -31.97 5.30 24.80
C ASN A 306 -31.54 6.37 25.81
N VAL A 307 -30.44 7.08 25.54
CA VAL A 307 -29.97 8.17 26.38
C VAL A 307 -30.89 9.38 26.26
N LEU A 308 -31.27 9.75 25.04
CA LEU A 308 -32.00 11.00 24.78
C LEU A 308 -33.52 10.90 24.93
N LYS A 309 -34.12 9.70 24.95
CA LYS A 309 -35.56 9.52 25.24
C LYS A 309 -35.94 9.79 26.69
N ALA A 310 -34.98 9.83 27.61
CA ALA A 310 -35.22 10.19 29.01
C ALA A 310 -35.80 11.60 29.08
N ASN A 311 -36.69 11.92 30.03
CA ASN A 311 -37.16 13.28 30.24
C ASN A 311 -36.58 13.84 31.55
N ASN A 312 -35.79 14.91 31.45
CA ASN A 312 -35.16 15.54 32.61
C ASN A 312 -36.14 16.19 33.60
N ALA A 313 -37.36 16.52 33.18
CA ALA A 313 -38.40 17.05 34.06
C ALA A 313 -39.21 15.94 34.76
N ASN A 314 -39.33 14.76 34.16
CA ASN A 314 -39.97 13.59 34.75
C ASN A 314 -39.37 12.29 34.20
N PRO A 315 -38.43 11.65 34.92
CA PRO A 315 -37.72 10.44 34.46
C PRO A 315 -38.63 9.24 34.16
N GLN A 316 -39.87 9.25 34.67
CA GLN A 316 -40.87 8.20 34.42
C GLN A 316 -41.57 8.35 33.06
N VAL A 317 -41.40 9.49 32.37
CA VAL A 317 -42.03 9.78 31.09
C VAL A 317 -40.95 9.81 30.01
N THR A 318 -40.97 8.85 29.08
CA THR A 318 -40.13 8.91 27.87
C THR A 318 -40.91 9.56 26.75
N ASP A 319 -40.40 10.64 26.17
CA ASP A 319 -41.02 11.31 25.02
C ASP A 319 -40.46 10.82 23.68
N ASN A 320 -39.66 9.74 23.70
CA ASN A 320 -39.01 9.13 22.54
C ASN A 320 -38.28 10.16 21.65
N TRP A 321 -37.75 11.23 22.25
CA TRP A 321 -37.07 12.26 21.48
C TRP A 321 -35.95 11.66 20.64
N ASN A 322 -36.11 11.78 19.32
CA ASN A 322 -35.10 11.44 18.34
C ASN A 322 -34.54 12.76 17.76
N PRO A 323 -33.28 13.12 18.05
CA PRO A 323 -32.67 14.36 17.56
C PRO A 323 -32.55 14.40 16.02
N ASP A 324 -32.64 13.27 15.33
CA ASP A 324 -32.54 13.20 13.86
C ASP A 324 -33.82 13.71 13.16
N THR A 325 -34.94 13.79 13.86
CA THR A 325 -36.24 14.23 13.29
C THR A 325 -36.33 15.73 12.99
N ILE A 326 -35.40 16.54 13.54
CA ILE A 326 -35.36 18.00 13.34
C ILE A 326 -34.84 18.38 11.93
N ILE A 327 -34.22 17.43 11.22
CA ILE A 327 -33.53 17.64 9.93
C ILE A 327 -34.48 17.99 8.77
N ASN A 328 -35.79 17.71 8.87
CA ASN A 328 -36.71 17.86 7.74
C ASN A 328 -37.34 19.26 7.56
N SER A 329 -37.01 20.26 8.39
CA SER A 329 -37.68 21.57 8.31
C SER A 329 -36.76 22.79 8.19
N VAL A 330 -35.43 22.63 8.19
CA VAL A 330 -34.46 23.73 7.98
C VAL A 330 -33.99 23.74 6.53
N THR A 331 -34.82 24.29 5.65
CA THR A 331 -34.42 24.70 4.30
C THR A 331 -33.32 25.77 4.45
N LEU A 332 -32.07 25.36 4.30
CA LEU A 332 -30.89 26.22 4.18
C LEU A 332 -31.06 27.21 2.99
N GLY A 333 -30.16 28.14 2.72
CA GLY A 333 -30.11 28.93 1.48
C GLY A 333 -30.17 27.95 0.33
N ALA A 334 -30.49 28.36 -0.90
CA ALA A 334 -30.02 27.55 -2.00
C ALA A 334 -28.51 27.40 -1.76
N ALA A 335 -28.05 26.20 -1.44
CA ALA A 335 -26.75 26.02 -0.83
C ALA A 335 -26.10 24.92 -1.62
N LEU A 336 -25.05 25.28 -2.35
CA LEU A 336 -24.19 24.34 -3.03
C LEU A 336 -23.12 23.93 -2.03
N ILE A 337 -23.36 22.81 -1.35
CA ILE A 337 -22.43 22.22 -0.39
C ILE A 337 -21.58 21.21 -1.15
N LYS A 338 -20.28 21.47 -1.18
CA LYS A 338 -19.33 20.61 -1.88
C LYS A 338 -19.03 19.37 -1.05
N HIS A 339 -19.14 18.23 -1.68
CA HIS A 339 -18.74 16.94 -1.15
C HIS A 339 -17.83 16.23 -2.15
N GLY A 340 -17.29 15.08 -1.74
CA GLY A 340 -16.31 14.35 -2.52
C GLY A 340 -14.90 14.93 -2.40
N ALA A 341 -13.92 14.08 -2.69
CA ALA A 341 -12.51 14.32 -2.40
C ALA A 341 -11.87 15.40 -3.29
N GLY A 342 -12.42 15.71 -4.46
CA GLY A 342 -11.80 16.63 -5.41
C GLY A 342 -12.20 18.08 -5.21
N GLY A 343 -11.28 19.04 -5.32
CA GLY A 343 -11.54 20.49 -5.16
C GLY A 343 -12.53 21.09 -6.17
N SER A 344 -13.06 22.30 -5.90
CA SER A 344 -13.85 23.08 -6.88
C SER A 344 -12.97 23.58 -8.03
N SER A 345 -11.70 23.80 -7.74
CA SER A 345 -10.68 23.98 -8.76
C SER A 345 -9.75 22.78 -8.71
N GLN A 346 -9.52 22.15 -9.84
CA GLN A 346 -8.65 20.99 -9.94
C GLN A 346 -7.69 21.19 -11.11
N THR A 347 -6.43 20.87 -10.87
CA THR A 347 -5.50 20.61 -11.95
C THR A 347 -5.50 19.11 -12.17
N VAL A 348 -5.95 18.66 -13.32
CA VAL A 348 -6.09 17.25 -13.65
C VAL A 348 -5.43 16.99 -15.00
N ALA A 349 -4.98 15.78 -15.24
CA ALA A 349 -4.43 15.41 -16.54
C ALA A 349 -5.59 15.08 -17.52
N ILE A 350 -5.38 15.26 -18.82
CA ILE A 350 -6.35 14.92 -19.87
C ILE A 350 -6.72 13.43 -19.74
N ASN A 351 -7.97 13.08 -20.00
CA ASN A 351 -8.52 11.75 -19.75
C ASN A 351 -8.47 11.27 -18.28
N THR A 352 -7.98 12.08 -17.32
CA THR A 352 -7.98 11.71 -15.89
C THR A 352 -9.32 12.01 -15.32
N ALA A 353 -9.91 11.05 -14.63
CA ALA A 353 -11.14 11.35 -13.94
C ALA A 353 -10.85 12.51 -13.00
N ILE A 354 -11.60 13.61 -13.15
CA ILE A 354 -11.56 14.63 -12.10
C ILE A 354 -11.85 13.89 -10.79
N THR A 355 -11.13 14.23 -9.73
CA THR A 355 -11.42 13.62 -8.45
C THR A 355 -12.88 13.96 -8.16
N GLY A 356 -13.72 12.92 -8.14
CA GLY A 356 -15.16 13.08 -8.15
C GLY A 356 -15.58 13.98 -7.02
N PHE A 357 -16.31 15.03 -7.37
CA PHE A 357 -16.93 15.91 -6.40
C PHE A 357 -18.35 16.15 -6.86
N TYR A 358 -19.18 16.39 -5.89
CA TYR A 358 -20.56 16.73 -6.17
C TYR A 358 -20.93 17.88 -5.29
N TYR A 359 -21.90 18.65 -5.76
CA TYR A 359 -22.58 19.58 -4.90
C TYR A 359 -23.93 18.98 -4.57
N ASN A 360 -24.18 18.82 -3.28
CA ASN A 360 -25.56 18.78 -2.84
C ASN A 360 -26.06 20.20 -3.00
N TRP A 361 -27.14 20.37 -3.74
CA TRP A 361 -27.89 21.60 -3.58
C TRP A 361 -29.01 21.33 -2.61
N GLU A 362 -29.16 22.23 -1.67
CA GLU A 362 -30.31 22.22 -0.81
C GLU A 362 -31.18 23.40 -1.23
N ASN A 363 -32.49 23.28 -1.06
CA ASN A 363 -33.39 24.44 -1.06
C ASN A 363 -33.47 25.22 -2.38
N ALA A 364 -33.18 24.50 -3.47
CA ALA A 364 -33.48 24.88 -4.84
C ALA A 364 -34.16 23.70 -5.54
N ALA A 365 -34.92 24.00 -6.60
CA ALA A 365 -35.62 22.98 -7.38
C ALA A 365 -34.63 22.14 -8.19
N THR A 366 -33.62 22.78 -8.75
CA THR A 366 -32.55 22.15 -9.53
C THR A 366 -31.32 23.07 -9.59
N VAL A 367 -30.36 22.74 -10.44
CA VAL A 367 -29.16 23.55 -10.71
C VAL A 367 -28.91 23.61 -12.21
N THR A 368 -28.14 24.59 -12.63
CA THR A 368 -27.57 24.69 -13.99
C THR A 368 -26.06 24.80 -13.89
N VAL A 369 -25.36 24.33 -14.92
CA VAL A 369 -23.91 24.37 -15.01
C VAL A 369 -23.48 24.82 -16.39
N SER A 370 -22.43 25.63 -16.46
CA SER A 370 -21.83 26.09 -17.72
C SER A 370 -20.30 26.14 -17.60
N GLY A 371 -19.58 26.06 -18.73
CA GLY A 371 -18.12 26.25 -18.79
C GLY A 371 -17.26 25.01 -18.51
N LEU A 372 -17.83 23.80 -18.60
CA LEU A 372 -17.07 22.54 -18.45
C LEU A 372 -16.35 22.13 -19.76
N PRO A 373 -15.17 21.49 -19.67
CA PRO A 373 -14.51 20.89 -20.84
C PRO A 373 -15.22 19.61 -21.31
N SER A 374 -15.00 19.25 -22.58
CA SER A 374 -15.47 17.98 -23.16
C SER A 374 -14.96 16.79 -22.35
N GLY A 375 -15.82 15.79 -22.15
CA GLY A 375 -15.52 14.58 -21.36
C GLY A 375 -15.82 14.69 -19.86
N ILE A 376 -16.09 15.89 -19.33
CA ILE A 376 -16.65 16.06 -17.98
C ILE A 376 -18.17 16.07 -18.06
N ASN A 377 -18.79 15.17 -17.31
CA ASN A 377 -20.23 15.10 -17.15
C ASN A 377 -20.63 15.71 -15.80
N ALA A 378 -21.70 16.50 -15.81
CA ALA A 378 -22.34 17.03 -14.63
C ALA A 378 -23.75 16.45 -14.55
N ALA A 379 -23.85 15.26 -13.96
CA ALA A 379 -25.11 14.54 -13.83
C ALA A 379 -25.94 15.18 -12.71
N ILE A 380 -27.11 15.72 -13.09
CA ILE A 380 -28.06 16.34 -12.17
C ILE A 380 -29.09 15.29 -11.78
N ASP A 381 -29.06 14.86 -10.52
CA ASP A 381 -30.09 14.03 -9.93
C ASP A 381 -31.00 14.91 -9.07
N ASN A 382 -32.18 15.25 -9.59
CA ASN A 382 -33.15 16.10 -8.89
C ASN A 382 -33.80 15.40 -7.68
N SER A 383 -33.82 14.06 -7.66
CA SER A 383 -34.38 13.27 -6.56
C SER A 383 -33.41 13.23 -5.39
N ALA A 384 -32.12 13.00 -5.68
CA ALA A 384 -31.05 13.03 -4.69
C ALA A 384 -30.48 14.45 -4.44
N LYS A 385 -31.03 15.47 -5.11
CA LYS A 385 -30.61 16.88 -5.09
C LYS A 385 -29.09 17.08 -5.19
N THR A 386 -28.49 16.36 -6.12
CA THR A 386 -27.05 16.26 -6.30
C THR A 386 -26.64 16.55 -7.73
N ILE A 387 -25.64 17.40 -7.90
CA ILE A 387 -24.96 17.58 -9.18
C ILE A 387 -23.56 17.01 -9.04
N THR A 388 -23.33 15.90 -9.72
CA THR A 388 -22.10 15.13 -9.62
C THR A 388 -21.22 15.42 -10.81
N PHE A 389 -20.05 15.98 -10.52
CA PHE A 389 -19.00 16.24 -11.50
C PHE A 389 -18.11 15.03 -11.54
N SER A 390 -18.14 14.37 -12.69
CA SER A 390 -17.40 13.15 -12.95
C SER A 390 -17.02 13.10 -14.42
N GLY A 391 -16.33 12.04 -14.81
CA GLY A 391 -15.81 11.92 -16.16
C GLY A 391 -14.40 12.48 -16.28
N LYS A 392 -13.90 12.40 -17.50
CA LYS A 392 -12.49 12.49 -17.85
C LYS A 392 -12.37 13.59 -18.89
N PRO A 393 -11.74 14.74 -18.59
CA PRO A 393 -11.70 15.85 -19.55
C PRO A 393 -10.83 15.43 -20.73
N THR A 394 -11.38 15.37 -21.93
CA THR A 394 -10.70 14.86 -23.13
C THR A 394 -9.95 15.95 -23.89
N VAL A 395 -9.94 17.18 -23.38
CA VAL A 395 -9.29 18.34 -23.99
C VAL A 395 -8.48 19.09 -22.94
N SER A 396 -7.21 19.36 -23.23
CA SER A 396 -6.32 20.15 -22.36
C SER A 396 -6.62 21.64 -22.44
N GLY A 397 -6.32 22.38 -21.35
CA GLY A 397 -6.60 23.80 -21.22
C GLY A 397 -7.21 24.17 -19.86
N THR A 398 -7.40 25.45 -19.60
CA THR A 398 -8.03 25.95 -18.36
C THR A 398 -9.47 26.33 -18.63
N PHE A 399 -10.40 25.66 -17.94
CA PHE A 399 -11.85 25.82 -18.13
C PHE A 399 -12.49 26.29 -16.83
N ASN A 400 -13.06 27.50 -16.86
CA ASN A 400 -13.79 28.05 -15.73
C ASN A 400 -15.27 27.69 -15.85
N TYR A 401 -15.80 26.98 -14.87
CA TYR A 401 -17.19 26.58 -14.85
C TYR A 401 -17.95 27.24 -13.69
N THR A 402 -19.26 27.39 -13.86
CA THR A 402 -20.14 28.03 -12.86
C THR A 402 -21.41 27.22 -12.70
N ILE A 403 -21.76 26.94 -11.45
CA ILE A 403 -22.98 26.25 -11.02
C ILE A 403 -23.92 27.29 -10.40
N THR A 404 -25.17 27.33 -10.86
CA THR A 404 -26.19 28.23 -10.35
C THR A 404 -27.42 27.41 -9.97
N THR A 405 -27.85 27.49 -8.72
CA THR A 405 -29.12 26.89 -8.30
C THR A 405 -30.29 27.59 -8.99
N VAL A 406 -31.37 26.85 -9.26
CA VAL A 406 -32.59 27.38 -9.90
C VAL A 406 -33.78 27.06 -9.00
N GLY A 407 -34.59 28.09 -8.71
CA GLY A 407 -35.81 27.96 -7.90
C GLY A 407 -35.61 28.03 -6.38
N GLY A 408 -34.41 28.37 -5.89
CA GLY A 408 -34.18 28.71 -4.48
C GLY A 408 -33.89 30.20 -4.33
N THR A 409 -34.34 30.88 -3.26
CA THR A 409 -34.07 32.33 -3.09
C THR A 409 -33.25 32.59 -1.81
N PRO A 410 -32.14 33.33 -1.88
CA PRO A 410 -31.42 33.65 -3.11
C PRO A 410 -30.86 32.39 -3.78
N ASN A 411 -30.69 32.41 -5.10
CA ASN A 411 -29.95 31.36 -5.80
C ASN A 411 -28.48 31.40 -5.33
N ALA A 412 -27.89 30.25 -5.04
CA ALA A 412 -26.45 30.15 -4.83
C ALA A 412 -25.73 29.95 -6.15
N THR A 413 -24.55 30.55 -6.21
CA THR A 413 -23.59 30.35 -7.28
C THR A 413 -22.29 29.81 -6.71
N LYS A 414 -21.68 28.84 -7.39
CA LYS A 414 -20.32 28.38 -7.11
C LYS A 414 -19.54 28.29 -8.42
N SER A 415 -18.34 28.85 -8.42
CA SER A 415 -17.43 28.79 -9.56
C SER A 415 -16.24 27.89 -9.23
N GLY A 416 -15.68 27.30 -10.27
CA GLY A 416 -14.51 26.43 -10.18
C GLY A 416 -13.68 26.50 -11.45
N THR A 417 -12.44 26.04 -11.37
CA THR A 417 -11.50 26.04 -12.49
C THR A 417 -10.94 24.65 -12.69
N LEU A 418 -11.16 24.06 -13.86
CA LEU A 418 -10.48 22.81 -14.26
C LEU A 418 -9.31 23.17 -15.17
N THR A 419 -8.10 23.04 -14.64
CA THR A 419 -6.86 23.13 -15.41
C THR A 419 -6.48 21.74 -15.88
N VAL A 420 -6.79 21.44 -17.14
CA VAL A 420 -6.54 20.14 -17.75
C VAL A 420 -5.17 20.15 -18.41
N THR A 421 -4.21 19.51 -17.76
CA THR A 421 -2.83 19.32 -18.24
C THR A 421 -2.77 18.13 -19.21
N ALA A 422 -1.87 18.06 -20.18
CA ALA A 422 -1.69 16.84 -20.97
C ALA A 422 -1.23 15.68 -20.05
N SER A 423 -1.68 14.44 -20.29
CA SER A 423 -1.81 13.42 -19.24
C SER A 423 -0.68 12.42 -19.08
N THR A 424 -0.33 12.20 -17.81
CA THR A 424 0.15 10.94 -17.24
C THR A 424 -0.73 10.61 -16.01
N GLN A 425 -1.41 9.44 -15.97
CA GLN A 425 -2.60 9.18 -15.13
C GLN A 425 -2.44 8.11 -14.03
N LYS A 426 -3.23 8.18 -12.93
CA LYS A 426 -3.35 7.08 -11.96
C LYS A 426 -4.65 6.94 -11.11
N ALA A 427 -4.92 5.72 -10.61
CA ALA A 427 -6.12 5.28 -9.85
C ALA A 427 -5.89 4.80 -8.38
N THR A 428 -7.01 4.77 -7.64
CA THR A 428 -7.41 4.67 -6.18
C THR A 428 -6.69 3.78 -5.13
N ALA A 429 -6.78 4.19 -3.84
CA ALA A 429 -5.89 3.82 -2.71
C ALA A 429 -6.55 3.21 -1.42
N ALA A 430 -7.61 2.41 -1.47
CA ALA A 430 -8.27 1.88 -0.25
C ALA A 430 -7.87 0.46 0.21
N LEU A 431 -6.93 -0.22 -0.47
CA LEU A 431 -6.41 -1.55 -0.09
C LEU A 431 -4.95 -1.55 0.42
N ALA A 432 -4.30 -0.38 0.46
CA ALA A 432 -2.83 -0.31 0.51
C ALA A 432 -2.17 -0.48 1.90
N VAL A 433 -2.91 -0.71 2.99
CA VAL A 433 -2.30 -0.84 4.34
C VAL A 433 -2.16 -2.30 4.82
N THR A 434 -2.56 -3.29 4.00
CA THR A 434 -2.43 -4.73 4.34
C THR A 434 -1.73 -5.56 3.27
N SER A 435 -1.20 -4.94 2.22
CA SER A 435 -0.62 -5.63 1.07
C SER A 435 0.91 -5.49 1.07
N PRO A 436 1.68 -6.60 0.97
CA PRO A 436 3.13 -6.53 0.87
C PRO A 436 3.61 -5.60 -0.27
N ALA A 437 4.85 -5.14 -0.18
CA ALA A 437 5.47 -4.25 -1.16
C ALA A 437 5.53 -4.88 -2.56
N PHE A 438 5.86 -6.15 -2.61
CA PHE A 438 5.90 -7.04 -3.77
C PHE A 438 5.91 -8.49 -3.27
N PRO A 439 5.60 -9.50 -4.10
CA PRO A 439 5.76 -10.90 -3.72
C PRO A 439 7.18 -11.13 -3.18
N GLY A 440 7.33 -11.75 -2.01
CA GLY A 440 8.66 -11.95 -1.39
C GLY A 440 9.28 -10.73 -0.69
N ALA A 441 8.54 -9.63 -0.52
CA ALA A 441 8.89 -8.61 0.47
C ALA A 441 8.69 -9.16 1.88
N GLU A 442 9.69 -9.03 2.75
CA GLU A 442 9.72 -9.63 4.07
C GLU A 442 10.22 -8.64 5.14
N GLY A 443 10.15 -9.05 6.41
CA GLY A 443 10.59 -8.25 7.54
C GLY A 443 9.71 -7.04 7.85
N PHE A 444 10.25 -6.08 8.59
CA PHE A 444 9.47 -4.96 9.09
C PHE A 444 9.09 -3.93 8.03
N GLY A 445 9.89 -3.80 6.97
CA GLY A 445 9.59 -2.97 5.79
C GLY A 445 8.62 -3.61 4.79
N ARG A 446 8.15 -4.85 5.05
CA ARG A 446 7.30 -5.65 4.16
C ARG A 446 6.11 -4.92 3.55
N TYR A 447 5.47 -4.03 4.31
CA TYR A 447 4.25 -3.32 3.89
C TYR A 447 4.51 -1.92 3.29
N THR A 448 5.75 -1.64 2.91
CA THR A 448 6.10 -0.41 2.18
C THR A 448 5.40 -0.39 0.83
N SER A 449 4.65 0.66 0.51
CA SER A 449 3.90 0.75 -0.75
C SER A 449 4.70 1.37 -1.89
N GLY A 450 5.74 2.14 -1.56
CA GLY A 450 6.60 2.82 -2.54
C GLY A 450 5.80 3.67 -3.53
N GLY A 451 6.05 3.42 -4.82
CA GLY A 451 5.40 4.07 -5.96
C GLY A 451 4.08 3.47 -6.41
N ARG A 452 3.54 2.44 -5.72
CA ARG A 452 2.23 1.85 -6.03
C ARG A 452 1.18 2.95 -6.13
N GLY A 453 0.29 2.88 -7.10
CA GLY A 453 -0.67 3.97 -7.25
C GLY A 453 -0.07 5.37 -7.60
N GLY A 454 1.24 5.50 -7.90
CA GLY A 454 1.93 6.65 -8.55
C GLY A 454 2.33 6.66 -10.08
N GLN A 455 2.67 7.81 -10.65
CA GLN A 455 3.07 7.93 -12.07
C GLN A 455 4.25 7.02 -12.48
N VAL A 456 4.37 6.69 -13.77
CA VAL A 456 5.58 6.08 -14.32
C VAL A 456 6.56 7.16 -14.78
N ILE A 457 7.82 7.04 -14.38
CA ILE A 457 8.89 7.91 -14.84
C ILE A 457 10.00 7.05 -15.45
N TYR A 458 10.31 7.32 -16.71
CA TYR A 458 11.39 6.65 -17.42
C TYR A 458 12.72 7.39 -17.27
N VAL A 459 13.76 6.64 -16.87
CA VAL A 459 15.15 7.01 -17.09
C VAL A 459 15.52 6.61 -18.51
N THR A 460 15.83 7.59 -19.35
CA THR A 460 16.07 7.43 -20.79
C THR A 460 17.49 7.76 -21.22
N ASN A 461 18.32 8.25 -20.29
CA ASN A 461 19.73 8.49 -20.52
C ASN A 461 20.54 8.26 -19.24
N LEU A 462 21.86 8.12 -19.42
CA LEU A 462 22.82 7.84 -18.34
C LEU A 462 23.46 9.11 -17.77
N ASN A 463 22.95 10.30 -18.13
CA ASN A 463 23.46 11.55 -17.61
C ASN A 463 23.11 11.66 -16.12
N ASP A 464 23.98 12.31 -15.35
CA ASP A 464 23.75 12.59 -13.93
C ASP A 464 22.49 13.43 -13.69
N SER A 465 22.19 14.40 -14.56
CA SER A 465 21.09 15.34 -14.39
C SER A 465 20.44 15.73 -15.71
N GLY A 466 19.32 16.47 -15.64
CA GLY A 466 18.53 16.88 -16.80
C GLY A 466 17.36 15.95 -17.10
N ALA A 467 16.54 16.29 -18.09
CA ALA A 467 15.37 15.52 -18.47
C ALA A 467 15.77 14.07 -18.84
N GLY A 468 15.01 13.10 -18.34
CA GLY A 468 15.26 11.67 -18.56
C GLY A 468 16.39 11.05 -17.74
N SER A 469 17.04 11.79 -16.85
CA SER A 469 18.05 11.27 -15.90
C SER A 469 17.41 10.61 -14.68
N LEU A 470 18.15 9.73 -13.99
CA LEU A 470 17.74 9.19 -12.69
C LEU A 470 17.55 10.29 -11.64
N ARG A 471 18.41 11.32 -11.64
CA ARG A 471 18.28 12.46 -10.72
C ARG A 471 16.99 13.22 -10.90
N ALA A 472 16.55 13.45 -12.14
CA ALA A 472 15.24 14.02 -12.40
C ALA A 472 14.10 13.12 -11.88
N ALA A 473 14.22 11.80 -12.04
CA ALA A 473 13.21 10.85 -11.58
C ALA A 473 13.07 10.80 -10.04
N VAL A 474 14.19 10.80 -9.30
CA VAL A 474 14.16 10.75 -7.83
C VAL A 474 13.78 12.08 -7.19
N THR A 475 14.04 13.21 -7.86
CA THR A 475 13.64 14.55 -7.40
C THR A 475 12.19 14.90 -7.74
N ALA A 476 11.54 14.19 -8.67
CA ALA A 476 10.12 14.34 -8.92
C ALA A 476 9.28 14.12 -7.65
N THR A 477 8.11 14.76 -7.58
CA THR A 477 7.18 14.66 -6.44
C THR A 477 6.01 13.73 -6.74
N GLY A 478 5.26 13.37 -5.70
CA GLY A 478 4.13 12.44 -5.80
C GLY A 478 4.56 10.97 -5.83
N ALA A 479 3.57 10.08 -5.70
CA ALA A 479 3.82 8.66 -5.82
C ALA A 479 4.35 8.36 -7.23
N ARG A 480 5.39 7.53 -7.38
CA ARG A 480 5.97 7.20 -8.68
C ARG A 480 6.78 5.91 -8.73
N THR A 481 6.72 5.22 -9.86
CA THR A 481 7.58 4.08 -10.17
C THR A 481 8.59 4.50 -11.24
N VAL A 482 9.87 4.43 -10.92
CA VAL A 482 10.99 4.74 -11.81
C VAL A 482 11.41 3.48 -12.55
N LEU A 483 11.32 3.53 -13.87
CA LEU A 483 11.66 2.46 -14.81
C LEU A 483 12.79 2.91 -15.73
N PHE A 484 13.46 1.98 -16.40
CA PHE A 484 14.64 2.27 -17.22
C PHE A 484 14.42 1.87 -18.67
N LYS A 485 14.67 2.80 -19.61
CA LYS A 485 14.79 2.52 -21.07
C LYS A 485 16.25 2.38 -21.53
N VAL A 486 17.19 2.46 -20.59
CA VAL A 486 18.63 2.31 -20.83
C VAL A 486 19.24 1.42 -19.74
N SER A 487 20.32 0.71 -20.07
CA SER A 487 21.24 0.11 -19.09
C SER A 487 22.59 0.82 -19.18
N GLY A 488 23.34 0.84 -18.08
CA GLY A 488 24.65 1.46 -18.09
C GLY A 488 25.12 2.01 -16.75
N ILE A 489 26.25 2.70 -16.81
CA ILE A 489 26.83 3.43 -15.69
C ILE A 489 26.30 4.86 -15.71
N ILE A 490 25.70 5.30 -14.60
CA ILE A 490 25.39 6.70 -14.34
C ILE A 490 26.50 7.25 -13.45
N ALA A 491 27.36 8.06 -14.03
CA ALA A 491 28.41 8.76 -13.29
C ALA A 491 27.81 9.99 -12.60
N LEU A 492 27.71 9.94 -11.27
CA LEU A 492 27.18 11.07 -10.51
C LEU A 492 28.22 12.21 -10.47
N ASN A 493 27.73 13.45 -10.40
CA ASN A 493 28.58 14.64 -10.19
C ASN A 493 28.49 15.20 -8.76
N SER A 494 27.53 14.72 -7.97
CA SER A 494 27.31 15.04 -6.57
C SER A 494 26.41 13.96 -5.94
N ASP A 495 26.24 13.98 -4.63
CA ASP A 495 25.29 13.09 -3.93
C ASP A 495 23.93 13.07 -4.61
N LEU A 496 23.39 11.87 -4.80
CA LEU A 496 22.05 11.66 -5.31
C LEU A 496 21.10 11.49 -4.13
N ARG A 497 20.31 12.51 -3.83
CA ARG A 497 19.36 12.51 -2.71
C ARG A 497 17.93 12.21 -3.15
N ILE A 498 17.34 11.18 -2.57
CA ILE A 498 15.93 10.84 -2.72
C ILE A 498 15.15 11.59 -1.64
N ASN A 499 14.85 12.87 -1.90
CA ASN A 499 14.18 13.75 -0.93
C ASN A 499 12.64 13.66 -0.96
N ASN A 500 12.08 13.00 -1.97
CA ASN A 500 10.63 12.90 -2.17
C ASN A 500 10.19 11.44 -2.05
N GLY A 501 9.37 11.15 -1.06
CA GLY A 501 8.90 9.80 -0.74
C GLY A 501 7.88 9.24 -1.73
N ASN A 502 7.33 8.07 -1.41
CA ASN A 502 6.38 7.31 -2.25
C ASN A 502 6.98 6.93 -3.61
N ILE A 503 8.16 6.28 -3.59
CA ILE A 503 8.90 5.96 -4.80
C ILE A 503 9.29 4.48 -4.83
N THR A 504 9.14 3.86 -6.00
CA THR A 504 9.74 2.56 -6.33
C THR A 504 10.78 2.76 -7.43
N ILE A 505 12.03 2.40 -7.20
CA ILE A 505 13.09 2.36 -8.22
C ILE A 505 13.28 0.90 -8.64
N ALA A 506 12.80 0.54 -9.83
CA ALA A 506 12.76 -0.83 -10.31
C ALA A 506 13.89 -1.12 -11.31
N GLY A 507 15.10 -1.36 -10.79
CA GLY A 507 16.30 -1.62 -11.59
C GLY A 507 16.20 -2.83 -12.52
N GLN A 508 15.34 -3.81 -12.19
CA GLN A 508 15.10 -4.99 -13.01
C GLN A 508 14.43 -4.69 -14.37
N THR A 509 13.98 -3.45 -14.59
CA THR A 509 13.37 -3.03 -15.88
C THR A 509 14.38 -2.54 -16.92
N ALA A 510 15.64 -2.33 -16.54
CA ALA A 510 16.66 -1.83 -17.46
C ALA A 510 16.95 -2.84 -18.59
N PRO A 511 16.94 -2.41 -19.87
CA PRO A 511 17.14 -3.30 -21.01
C PRO A 511 18.64 -3.64 -21.15
N GLY A 512 19.03 -4.86 -20.80
CA GLY A 512 20.41 -5.34 -20.87
C GLY A 512 21.01 -5.72 -19.52
N ASP A 513 22.19 -5.20 -19.20
CA ASP A 513 22.99 -5.61 -18.03
C ASP A 513 22.62 -4.88 -16.71
N GLY A 514 21.68 -3.92 -16.77
CA GLY A 514 21.20 -3.19 -15.59
C GLY A 514 21.87 -1.82 -15.37
N ILE A 515 21.67 -1.27 -14.17
CA ILE A 515 22.11 0.09 -13.81
C ILE A 515 23.16 0.03 -12.71
N CYS A 516 24.24 0.78 -12.92
CA CYS A 516 25.29 1.00 -11.93
C CYS A 516 25.48 2.50 -11.70
N LEU A 517 25.49 2.91 -10.42
CA LEU A 517 25.78 4.28 -10.00
C LEU A 517 27.22 4.35 -9.50
N LYS A 518 27.94 5.42 -9.87
CA LYS A 518 29.32 5.65 -9.45
C LYS A 518 29.62 7.09 -9.03
N ASN A 519 30.82 7.27 -8.49
CA ASN A 519 31.47 8.52 -8.04
C ASN A 519 30.99 9.11 -6.71
N TYR A 520 29.68 9.20 -6.47
CA TYR A 520 29.14 9.86 -5.27
C TYR A 520 28.11 8.99 -4.54
N SER A 521 27.81 9.38 -3.31
CA SER A 521 26.83 8.72 -2.45
C SER A 521 25.40 8.81 -2.98
N VAL A 522 24.59 7.83 -2.60
CA VAL A 522 23.13 7.89 -2.72
C VAL A 522 22.50 7.95 -1.33
N ASN A 523 21.67 8.96 -1.08
CA ASN A 523 21.01 9.14 0.22
C ASN A 523 19.49 8.97 0.08
N VAL A 524 18.94 8.07 0.88
CA VAL A 524 17.50 7.88 1.06
C VAL A 524 17.02 8.85 2.14
N ASP A 525 16.67 10.06 1.72
CA ASP A 525 16.23 11.19 2.56
C ASP A 525 14.69 11.35 2.56
N ALA A 526 13.94 10.23 2.50
CA ALA A 526 12.48 10.23 2.42
C ALA A 526 11.82 8.96 2.96
N ASP A 527 10.52 9.07 3.28
CA ASP A 527 9.66 7.95 3.71
C ASP A 527 9.03 7.21 2.53
N ASN A 528 8.65 5.94 2.74
CA ASN A 528 7.94 5.09 1.76
C ASN A 528 8.73 4.89 0.45
N VAL A 529 9.88 4.20 0.56
CA VAL A 529 10.86 4.02 -0.53
C VAL A 529 11.12 2.54 -0.79
N ILE A 530 11.06 2.13 -2.06
CA ILE A 530 11.44 0.80 -2.53
C ILE A 530 12.58 0.95 -3.55
N ILE A 531 13.70 0.26 -3.36
CA ILE A 531 14.80 0.20 -4.34
C ILE A 531 15.16 -1.25 -4.61
N ARG A 532 15.17 -1.65 -5.89
CA ARG A 532 15.43 -3.04 -6.29
C ARG A 532 16.41 -3.17 -7.44
N TYR A 533 17.29 -4.17 -7.39
CA TYR A 533 18.16 -4.57 -8.52
C TYR A 533 19.06 -3.46 -9.09
N ILE A 534 19.53 -2.53 -8.25
CA ILE A 534 20.49 -1.47 -8.60
C ILE A 534 21.86 -1.77 -8.02
N ARG A 535 22.91 -1.31 -8.71
CA ARG A 535 24.29 -1.36 -8.20
C ARG A 535 24.78 0.02 -7.77
N PHE A 536 25.35 0.10 -6.59
CA PHE A 536 25.99 1.28 -6.01
C PHE A 536 27.48 0.99 -5.91
N ARG A 537 28.25 1.40 -6.91
CA ARG A 537 29.70 1.17 -6.97
C ARG A 537 30.40 2.53 -6.95
N MET A 538 30.46 3.16 -5.77
CA MET A 538 30.86 4.56 -5.63
C MET A 538 32.28 4.80 -6.15
N GLY A 539 33.26 4.02 -5.70
CA GLY A 539 34.67 4.20 -6.04
C GLY A 539 35.26 5.50 -5.49
N ASP A 540 36.58 5.63 -5.61
CA ASP A 540 37.34 6.78 -5.10
C ASP A 540 37.73 7.79 -6.20
N GLN A 541 37.33 7.57 -7.45
CA GLN A 541 37.73 8.39 -8.58
C GLN A 541 37.35 9.89 -8.39
N ALA A 542 36.24 10.16 -7.72
CA ALA A 542 35.78 11.53 -7.43
C ALA A 542 36.43 12.17 -6.19
N GLN A 543 37.30 11.44 -5.47
CA GLN A 543 37.95 11.88 -4.24
C GLN A 543 36.94 12.36 -3.19
N HIS A 544 35.82 11.64 -3.06
CA HIS A 544 34.74 11.92 -2.12
C HIS A 544 34.71 10.83 -1.04
N GLU A 545 34.77 11.22 0.24
CA GLU A 545 34.55 10.32 1.39
C GLU A 545 33.03 10.22 1.66
N GLY A 546 32.48 9.00 1.58
CA GLY A 546 31.07 8.76 1.84
C GLY A 546 30.62 7.31 1.60
N ASP A 547 29.37 7.05 2.01
CA ASP A 547 28.75 5.74 1.83
C ASP A 547 28.32 5.52 0.38
N ALA A 548 28.38 4.28 -0.12
CA ALA A 548 27.83 4.01 -1.46
C ALA A 548 26.29 4.23 -1.48
N ILE A 549 25.61 3.85 -0.40
CA ILE A 549 24.21 4.22 -0.14
C ILE A 549 23.91 4.27 1.36
N GLY A 550 23.06 5.19 1.79
CA GLY A 550 22.56 5.19 3.16
C GLY A 550 21.25 5.94 3.36
N GLY A 551 20.68 5.85 4.56
CA GLY A 551 19.46 6.56 4.95
C GLY A 551 19.17 6.45 6.44
N ARG A 552 18.68 7.53 7.05
CA ARG A 552 18.50 7.63 8.50
C ARG A 552 17.28 8.48 8.87
N ASN A 553 16.61 8.15 9.97
CA ASN A 553 15.46 8.89 10.52
C ASN A 553 14.23 8.91 9.58
N HIS A 554 14.09 7.87 8.77
CA HIS A 554 12.96 7.70 7.84
C HIS A 554 12.20 6.41 8.13
N LYS A 555 11.02 6.27 7.52
CA LYS A 555 10.16 5.11 7.73
C LYS A 555 9.62 4.47 6.47
N ASN A 556 9.33 3.18 6.58
CA ASN A 556 8.77 2.34 5.52
C ASN A 556 9.72 2.31 4.32
N ILE A 557 10.83 1.58 4.46
CA ILE A 557 11.86 1.49 3.41
C ILE A 557 12.19 0.03 3.20
N ILE A 558 12.29 -0.37 1.92
CA ILE A 558 12.83 -1.67 1.53
C ILE A 558 13.93 -1.51 0.48
N ILE A 559 15.08 -2.11 0.77
CA ILE A 559 16.19 -2.27 -0.17
C ILE A 559 16.30 -3.76 -0.47
N ASP A 560 16.11 -4.14 -1.72
CA ASP A 560 15.98 -5.54 -2.14
C ASP A 560 16.90 -5.83 -3.33
N HIS A 561 17.67 -6.92 -3.28
CA HIS A 561 18.48 -7.35 -4.42
C HIS A 561 19.43 -6.27 -5.00
N CYS A 562 20.01 -5.42 -4.16
CA CYS A 562 20.97 -4.41 -4.61
C CYS A 562 22.41 -4.85 -4.32
N SER A 563 23.36 -4.41 -5.14
CA SER A 563 24.79 -4.66 -4.92
C SER A 563 25.51 -3.36 -4.58
N MET A 564 26.24 -3.32 -3.48
CA MET A 564 26.95 -2.15 -2.98
C MET A 564 28.44 -2.49 -2.86
N SER A 565 29.31 -1.71 -3.50
CA SER A 565 30.75 -1.91 -3.41
C SER A 565 31.54 -0.62 -3.51
N TRP A 566 32.82 -0.72 -3.15
CA TRP A 566 33.84 0.31 -3.39
C TRP A 566 33.49 1.65 -2.74
N SER A 567 32.86 1.61 -1.57
CA SER A 567 32.65 2.81 -0.75
C SER A 567 33.96 3.32 -0.16
N THR A 568 34.00 4.62 0.06
CA THR A 568 35.06 5.33 0.78
C THR A 568 34.65 5.67 2.21
N ASP A 569 33.51 5.21 2.71
CA ASP A 569 33.20 5.14 4.15
C ASP A 569 32.56 3.77 4.44
N GLU A 570 31.24 3.62 4.29
CA GLU A 570 30.54 2.32 4.31
C GLU A 570 29.84 1.92 3.00
N CYS A 571 29.73 0.62 2.72
CA CYS A 571 28.97 0.16 1.55
C CYS A 571 27.48 0.42 1.69
N ALA A 572 26.89 0.20 2.88
CA ALA A 572 25.49 0.50 3.13
C ALA A 572 25.16 0.78 4.60
N SER A 573 24.76 2.01 4.92
CA SER A 573 24.35 2.40 6.28
C SER A 573 22.89 2.80 6.37
N PHE A 574 22.12 2.02 7.12
CA PHE A 574 20.71 2.29 7.41
C PHE A 574 20.44 2.07 8.90
N TYR A 575 20.22 3.17 9.62
CA TYR A 575 20.02 3.15 11.06
C TYR A 575 19.04 4.24 11.52
N ASP A 576 18.51 4.13 12.74
CA ASP A 576 17.45 5.00 13.29
C ASP A 576 16.19 5.12 12.39
N ASN A 577 16.01 4.19 11.45
CA ASN A 577 14.80 4.12 10.61
C ASN A 577 13.69 3.36 11.32
N GLU A 578 12.44 3.51 10.88
CA GLU A 578 11.28 2.78 11.40
C GLU A 578 10.61 1.93 10.32
N ASN A 579 10.33 0.66 10.61
CA ASN A 579 9.79 -0.30 9.62
C ASN A 579 10.70 -0.40 8.38
N PHE A 580 11.94 -0.84 8.60
CA PHE A 580 12.97 -0.96 7.57
C PHE A 580 13.26 -2.43 7.25
N THR A 581 13.45 -2.75 5.97
CA THR A 581 14.01 -4.04 5.54
C THR A 581 15.15 -3.83 4.54
N MET A 582 16.30 -4.46 4.78
CA MET A 582 17.29 -4.75 3.75
C MET A 582 17.38 -6.26 3.55
N GLN A 583 17.03 -6.72 2.35
CA GLN A 583 16.95 -8.13 2.03
C GLN A 583 17.67 -8.48 0.74
N TRP A 584 18.30 -9.65 0.71
CA TRP A 584 18.92 -10.19 -0.50
C TRP A 584 19.93 -9.23 -1.15
N CYS A 585 20.56 -8.33 -0.39
CA CYS A 585 21.54 -7.36 -0.89
C CYS A 585 22.98 -7.85 -0.67
N MET A 586 23.88 -7.49 -1.60
CA MET A 586 25.30 -7.77 -1.49
C MET A 586 26.03 -6.49 -1.12
N MET A 587 26.81 -6.50 -0.05
CA MET A 587 27.85 -5.52 0.20
C MET A 587 29.20 -6.21 0.09
N SER A 588 30.07 -5.63 -0.72
CA SER A 588 31.39 -6.20 -0.93
C SER A 588 32.45 -5.13 -1.15
N GLU A 589 33.67 -5.41 -0.73
CA GLU A 589 34.85 -4.62 -1.10
C GLU A 589 34.73 -3.12 -0.81
N SER A 590 34.55 -2.75 0.46
CA SER A 590 34.82 -1.38 0.92
C SER A 590 36.30 -1.03 0.70
N LEU A 591 36.61 0.19 0.27
CA LEU A 591 37.99 0.58 -0.06
C LEU A 591 38.78 0.91 1.21
N ARG A 592 39.75 0.07 1.58
CA ARG A 592 40.37 0.07 2.92
C ARG A 592 41.40 1.18 3.15
N VAL A 593 42.36 1.37 2.25
CA VAL A 593 43.37 2.44 2.31
C VAL A 593 43.18 3.36 1.10
N SER A 594 42.09 4.12 1.15
CA SER A 594 41.68 5.06 0.09
C SER A 594 41.75 6.50 0.58
N VAL A 595 40.85 7.36 0.10
CA VAL A 595 40.79 8.82 0.32
C VAL A 595 40.35 9.26 1.73
N HIS A 596 40.51 8.40 2.74
CA HIS A 596 40.02 8.62 4.09
C HIS A 596 40.86 9.64 4.85
N ASP A 597 40.23 10.73 5.31
CA ASP A 597 40.91 11.73 6.16
C ASP A 597 41.31 11.14 7.54
N LYS A 598 40.61 10.07 7.96
CA LYS A 598 40.74 9.44 9.28
C LYS A 598 41.69 8.23 9.30
N GLY A 599 42.35 7.91 8.19
CA GLY A 599 43.20 6.73 8.04
C GLY A 599 42.44 5.49 7.57
N THR A 600 42.99 4.28 7.79
CA THR A 600 42.43 3.01 7.25
C THR A 600 40.95 2.81 7.63
N HIS A 601 40.09 2.65 6.62
CA HIS A 601 38.64 2.52 6.74
C HIS A 601 38.12 1.55 5.67
N GLY A 602 37.74 0.33 6.04
CA GLY A 602 37.24 -0.67 5.08
C GLY A 602 35.99 -1.33 5.63
N TYR A 603 34.86 -0.61 5.64
CA TYR A 603 33.70 -0.97 6.44
C TYR A 603 32.44 -1.34 5.62
N GLY A 604 31.72 -2.35 6.10
CA GLY A 604 30.50 -2.84 5.46
C GLY A 604 29.28 -1.92 5.65
N GLY A 605 28.90 -1.62 6.90
CA GLY A 605 27.71 -0.80 7.17
C GLY A 605 27.40 -0.53 8.64
N ILE A 606 26.72 0.59 8.91
CA ILE A 606 26.09 0.89 10.20
C ILE A 606 24.59 0.58 10.13
N TRP A 607 24.11 -0.38 10.93
CA TRP A 607 22.78 -0.96 10.82
C TRP A 607 21.97 -0.82 12.10
N GLY A 608 20.71 -0.41 12.03
CA GLY A 608 19.85 -0.35 13.21
C GLY A 608 18.47 0.25 12.96
N GLY A 609 17.73 0.51 14.02
CA GLY A 609 16.47 1.24 13.98
C GLY A 609 15.32 0.56 14.73
N LYS A 610 14.16 1.20 14.60
CA LYS A 610 12.90 0.82 15.23
C LYS A 610 12.17 -0.18 14.35
N LYS A 611 12.29 -1.47 14.69
CA LYS A 611 11.80 -2.56 13.83
C LYS A 611 12.55 -2.54 12.49
N ALA A 612 13.82 -2.95 12.53
CA ALA A 612 14.68 -3.04 11.36
C ALA A 612 15.07 -4.50 11.08
N SER A 613 14.81 -4.98 9.86
CA SER A 613 15.15 -6.33 9.42
C SER A 613 16.32 -6.27 8.43
N PHE A 614 17.36 -7.06 8.69
CA PHE A 614 18.49 -7.27 7.80
C PHE A 614 18.66 -8.76 7.58
N HIS A 615 18.19 -9.27 6.45
CA HIS A 615 18.20 -10.70 6.22
C HIS A 615 18.60 -11.16 4.82
N HIS A 616 19.19 -12.35 4.75
CA HIS A 616 19.61 -12.96 3.48
C HIS A 616 20.57 -12.07 2.68
N ASN A 617 21.31 -11.17 3.34
CA ASN A 617 22.33 -10.33 2.73
C ASN A 617 23.69 -11.02 2.74
N MET A 618 24.60 -10.54 1.91
CA MET A 618 26.01 -10.97 1.89
C MET A 618 26.90 -9.78 2.22
N LEU A 619 27.81 -9.95 3.16
CA LEU A 619 28.85 -8.99 3.51
C LEU A 619 30.20 -9.65 3.27
N ALA A 620 31.01 -9.13 2.36
CA ALA A 620 32.22 -9.81 1.90
C ALA A 620 33.40 -8.87 1.69
N HIS A 621 34.59 -9.29 2.14
CA HIS A 621 35.84 -8.55 1.88
C HIS A 621 35.86 -7.13 2.49
N HIS A 622 35.43 -7.03 3.75
CA HIS A 622 35.53 -5.79 4.55
C HIS A 622 36.53 -5.99 5.68
N ASP A 623 37.21 -4.95 6.13
CA ASP A 623 38.03 -5.03 7.34
C ASP A 623 37.15 -5.12 8.59
N SER A 624 36.05 -4.35 8.65
CA SER A 624 35.17 -4.30 9.83
C SER A 624 33.72 -3.89 9.48
N ARG A 625 32.89 -3.69 10.52
CA ARG A 625 31.46 -3.32 10.43
C ARG A 625 30.65 -4.25 9.52
N ASN A 626 30.62 -5.55 9.83
CA ASN A 626 29.88 -6.57 9.07
C ASN A 626 28.61 -7.15 9.77
N ALA A 627 27.81 -6.42 10.53
CA ALA A 627 27.59 -4.97 10.58
C ALA A 627 28.12 -4.34 11.88
N ARG A 628 28.19 -3.00 11.92
CA ARG A 628 28.17 -2.27 13.20
C ARG A 628 26.72 -1.97 13.56
N PHE A 629 26.22 -2.52 14.65
CA PHE A 629 24.88 -2.20 15.09
C PHE A 629 24.82 -0.81 15.72
N CYS A 630 23.79 -0.04 15.36
CA CYS A 630 23.74 1.36 15.71
C CYS A 630 23.52 1.58 17.21
N GLY A 631 22.70 0.72 17.81
CA GLY A 631 22.24 1.03 19.16
C GLY A 631 21.22 2.15 19.17
N SER A 632 20.69 2.42 20.35
CA SER A 632 19.85 3.58 20.60
C SER A 632 20.66 4.82 21.00
N ARG A 633 21.97 4.86 20.70
CA ARG A 633 22.87 5.95 21.10
C ARG A 633 22.40 7.35 20.73
N TYR A 634 21.69 7.47 19.62
CA TYR A 634 21.17 8.75 19.13
C TYR A 634 19.75 9.04 19.58
N SER A 635 18.90 8.02 19.67
CA SER A 635 17.50 8.17 20.07
C SER A 635 17.29 8.21 21.58
N ALA A 636 18.23 7.64 22.35
CA ALA A 636 18.12 7.35 23.78
C ALA A 636 16.88 6.51 24.15
N LEU A 637 16.35 5.74 23.19
CA LEU A 637 15.14 4.92 23.34
C LEU A 637 15.45 3.43 23.08
N PRO A 638 16.18 2.75 24.00
CA PRO A 638 16.58 1.34 23.82
C PRO A 638 15.40 0.37 23.69
N ASN A 639 14.22 0.72 24.19
CA ASN A 639 13.02 -0.10 24.03
C ASN A 639 12.43 -0.02 22.61
N LEU A 640 12.82 0.97 21.81
CA LEU A 640 12.38 1.09 20.42
C LEU A 640 13.41 0.54 19.43
N GLU A 641 14.71 0.54 19.77
CA GLU A 641 15.75 -0.09 18.95
C GLU A 641 15.57 -1.61 18.94
N MET A 642 15.19 -2.14 17.79
CA MET A 642 14.83 -3.53 17.61
C MET A 642 15.27 -4.02 16.24
N VAL A 643 16.33 -4.83 16.25
CA VAL A 643 17.05 -5.24 15.05
C VAL A 643 17.01 -6.74 14.92
N ASP A 644 16.61 -7.20 13.73
CA ASP A 644 16.65 -8.59 13.35
C ASP A 644 17.72 -8.82 12.29
N PHE A 645 18.79 -9.51 12.65
CA PHE A 645 19.91 -9.86 11.77
C PHE A 645 19.94 -11.37 11.56
N ARG A 646 19.40 -11.83 10.43
CA ARG A 646 19.23 -13.26 10.20
C ARG A 646 19.62 -13.75 8.82
N ASN A 647 20.05 -15.01 8.74
CA ASN A 647 20.32 -15.67 7.47
C ASN A 647 21.29 -14.90 6.54
N ASN A 648 22.10 -14.00 7.08
CA ASN A 648 23.12 -13.29 6.33
C ASN A 648 24.37 -14.16 6.19
N VAL A 649 25.12 -13.94 5.11
CA VAL A 649 26.44 -14.54 4.88
C VAL A 649 27.50 -13.47 5.15
N VAL A 650 28.39 -13.74 6.11
CA VAL A 650 29.52 -12.86 6.43
C VAL A 650 30.80 -13.58 6.03
N TYR A 651 31.53 -13.03 5.06
CA TYR A 651 32.71 -13.66 4.46
C TYR A 651 33.94 -12.76 4.50
N ASN A 652 35.09 -13.34 4.87
CA ASN A 652 36.40 -12.70 4.76
C ASN A 652 36.50 -11.32 5.42
N TRP A 653 35.94 -11.17 6.63
CA TRP A 653 36.13 -9.96 7.42
C TRP A 653 37.56 -9.88 7.95
N GLY A 654 38.12 -8.68 8.16
CA GLY A 654 39.45 -8.50 8.75
C GLY A 654 39.44 -8.61 10.28
N GLY A 655 39.08 -7.52 10.95
CA GLY A 655 39.09 -7.38 12.41
C GLY A 655 37.78 -7.72 13.15
N ASN A 656 36.60 -7.45 12.57
CA ASN A 656 35.31 -7.81 13.22
C ASN A 656 34.25 -8.28 12.23
N SER A 657 33.54 -9.33 12.64
CA SER A 657 32.32 -9.82 12.01
C SER A 657 31.10 -8.96 12.38
N ALA A 658 30.87 -8.64 13.65
CA ALA A 658 29.91 -7.61 14.05
C ALA A 658 30.31 -6.99 15.39
N TYR A 659 29.86 -5.77 15.66
CA TYR A 659 30.13 -5.12 16.96
C TYR A 659 29.14 -3.99 17.30
N ALA A 660 29.35 -3.36 18.45
CA ALA A 660 28.56 -2.25 19.00
C ALA A 660 27.23 -2.70 19.61
N ALA A 661 26.08 -2.25 19.10
CA ALA A 661 24.75 -2.53 19.68
C ALA A 661 24.53 -1.90 21.07
N GLU A 662 24.88 -0.62 21.20
CA GLU A 662 24.70 0.16 22.42
C GLU A 662 23.22 0.39 22.72
N GLY A 663 22.63 -0.41 23.62
CA GLY A 663 21.18 -0.41 23.86
C GLY A 663 20.38 -1.03 22.72
N GLY A 664 19.19 -1.55 23.03
CA GLY A 664 18.32 -2.20 22.04
C GLY A 664 18.14 -3.69 22.23
N SER A 665 17.33 -4.26 21.35
CA SER A 665 16.99 -5.68 21.30
C SER A 665 17.44 -6.27 19.97
N TYR A 666 18.24 -7.33 20.00
CA TYR A 666 18.90 -7.88 18.81
C TYR A 666 18.65 -9.38 18.68
N ASN A 667 18.14 -9.80 17.54
CA ASN A 667 18.19 -11.19 17.11
C ASN A 667 19.39 -11.37 16.17
N LEU A 668 20.27 -12.32 16.49
CA LEU A 668 21.32 -12.82 15.61
C LEU A 668 21.03 -14.29 15.34
N THR A 669 20.29 -14.56 14.27
CA THR A 669 19.68 -15.88 14.04
C THR A 669 20.12 -16.50 12.72
N ASN A 670 20.63 -17.74 12.76
CA ASN A 670 20.92 -18.54 11.56
C ASN A 670 21.79 -17.84 10.48
N ASN A 671 22.73 -16.97 10.89
CA ASN A 671 23.70 -16.37 9.98
C ASN A 671 24.85 -17.35 9.71
N TYR A 672 25.48 -17.23 8.54
CA TYR A 672 26.60 -18.06 8.11
C TYR A 672 27.89 -17.24 8.08
N TYR A 673 28.82 -17.56 8.98
CA TYR A 673 30.11 -16.90 9.13
C TYR A 673 31.21 -17.77 8.52
N LYS A 674 31.83 -17.25 7.46
CA LYS A 674 32.97 -17.90 6.80
C LYS A 674 34.21 -17.04 6.92
N ALA A 675 35.10 -17.41 7.84
CA ALA A 675 36.41 -16.78 7.92
C ALA A 675 37.13 -16.96 6.58
N GLY A 676 37.75 -15.89 6.11
CA GLY A 676 38.52 -15.90 4.87
C GLY A 676 39.99 -15.55 5.11
N PRO A 677 40.79 -15.47 4.05
CA PRO A 677 42.24 -15.20 4.16
C PRO A 677 42.60 -13.89 4.88
N ALA A 678 41.73 -12.87 4.86
CA ALA A 678 41.88 -11.60 5.57
C ALA A 678 41.56 -11.69 7.07
N THR A 679 40.80 -12.70 7.48
CA THR A 679 40.31 -12.82 8.86
C THR A 679 41.43 -13.09 9.84
N ALA A 680 41.58 -12.16 10.81
CA ALA A 680 42.62 -12.25 11.81
C ALA A 680 42.41 -13.46 12.74
N SER A 681 43.52 -14.01 13.22
CA SER A 681 43.50 -15.06 14.25
C SER A 681 42.88 -14.50 15.53
N GLY A 682 41.95 -15.25 16.14
CA GLY A 682 41.26 -14.85 17.37
C GLY A 682 39.94 -14.10 17.17
N VAL A 683 39.55 -13.81 15.92
CA VAL A 683 38.23 -13.24 15.59
C VAL A 683 37.49 -14.04 14.51
N ASN A 684 38.03 -15.20 14.14
CA ASN A 684 37.59 -16.05 13.04
C ASN A 684 36.29 -16.82 13.32
N ASP A 685 35.92 -17.01 14.58
CA ASP A 685 34.64 -17.58 14.99
C ASP A 685 33.74 -16.59 15.76
N ARG A 686 34.13 -15.31 15.82
CA ARG A 686 33.31 -14.26 16.43
C ARG A 686 32.00 -14.08 15.68
N ILE A 687 30.89 -14.05 16.41
CA ILE A 687 29.56 -13.67 15.92
C ILE A 687 29.34 -12.17 16.14
N ILE A 688 29.65 -11.66 17.34
CA ILE A 688 29.51 -10.24 17.68
C ILE A 688 30.43 -9.85 18.84
N SER A 689 30.96 -8.63 18.81
CA SER A 689 31.61 -7.96 19.95
C SER A 689 30.77 -6.79 20.46
N PRO A 690 29.81 -7.01 21.38
CA PRO A 690 28.93 -5.95 21.86
C PRO A 690 29.65 -4.98 22.79
N SER A 691 29.24 -3.72 22.81
CA SER A 691 29.77 -2.69 23.73
C SER A 691 28.64 -1.87 24.36
N ALA A 692 28.94 -1.25 25.50
CA ALA A 692 28.06 -0.25 26.11
C ALA A 692 28.18 1.10 25.40
N ASP A 693 27.15 1.92 25.51
CA ASP A 693 27.26 3.35 25.18
C ASP A 693 28.32 4.01 26.06
N ASP A 694 29.09 4.95 25.48
CA ASP A 694 30.14 5.68 26.19
C ASP A 694 29.65 7.02 26.79
N GLY A 695 28.39 7.39 26.55
CA GLY A 695 27.77 8.64 26.98
C GLY A 695 28.10 9.85 26.11
N SER A 696 28.76 9.65 24.97
CA SER A 696 29.15 10.75 24.07
C SER A 696 27.99 11.30 23.23
N ASN A 697 26.90 10.53 23.07
CA ASN A 697 25.71 10.92 22.32
C ASN A 697 24.51 11.20 23.25
N SER A 698 23.29 10.83 22.84
CA SER A 698 22.07 11.10 23.62
C SER A 698 21.84 10.06 24.72
N GLN A 699 22.38 8.86 24.56
CA GLN A 699 22.18 7.75 25.50
C GLN A 699 23.15 7.82 26.68
N PRO A 700 22.71 7.47 27.90
CA PRO A 700 23.62 7.42 29.04
C PRO A 700 24.74 6.39 28.87
N ALA A 701 25.94 6.73 29.35
CA ALA A 701 27.05 5.80 29.42
C ALA A 701 26.68 4.52 30.18
N GLY A 702 27.18 3.37 29.71
CA GLY A 702 26.98 2.07 30.32
C GLY A 702 25.70 1.35 29.91
N VAL A 703 24.92 1.87 28.96
CA VAL A 703 23.75 1.16 28.45
C VAL A 703 24.17 0.11 27.42
N TRP A 704 23.81 -1.14 27.68
CA TRP A 704 24.11 -2.30 26.82
C TRP A 704 22.89 -2.76 26.05
N GLY A 705 23.11 -3.35 24.87
CA GLY A 705 22.09 -4.11 24.16
C GLY A 705 21.78 -5.44 24.84
N SER A 706 20.70 -6.07 24.39
CA SER A 706 20.25 -7.40 24.80
C SER A 706 20.07 -8.30 23.58
N PHE A 707 20.51 -9.56 23.67
CA PHE A 707 20.76 -10.40 22.49
C PHE A 707 20.11 -11.77 22.61
N TYR A 708 19.35 -12.14 21.59
CA TYR A 708 19.02 -13.52 21.26
C TYR A 708 20.01 -13.98 20.18
N VAL A 709 20.85 -14.97 20.49
CA VAL A 709 21.87 -15.49 19.58
C VAL A 709 21.69 -16.99 19.45
N ASN A 710 21.26 -17.46 18.27
CA ASN A 710 20.95 -18.87 18.05
C ASN A 710 21.07 -19.32 16.58
N GLY A 711 21.44 -20.59 16.39
CA GLY A 711 21.48 -21.29 15.10
C GLY A 711 22.44 -20.74 14.04
N ASN A 712 23.27 -19.76 14.39
CA ASN A 712 24.36 -19.29 13.55
C ASN A 712 25.40 -20.38 13.36
N TYR A 713 26.02 -20.40 12.17
CA TYR A 713 27.05 -21.36 11.82
C TYR A 713 28.35 -20.61 11.51
N THR A 714 29.45 -21.07 12.10
CA THR A 714 30.80 -20.62 11.73
C THR A 714 31.63 -21.81 11.23
N THR A 715 32.30 -21.59 10.11
CA THR A 715 33.23 -22.57 9.51
C THR A 715 34.52 -22.74 10.32
N ALA A 716 34.86 -21.79 11.20
CA ALA A 716 36.14 -21.77 11.89
C ALA A 716 36.18 -22.63 13.16
N ASN A 717 35.03 -22.81 13.82
CA ASN A 717 34.96 -23.49 15.12
C ASN A 717 33.63 -24.21 15.33
N SER A 718 33.65 -25.54 15.38
CA SER A 718 32.46 -26.35 15.61
C SER A 718 31.84 -26.16 16.99
N THR A 719 32.62 -25.79 18.01
CA THR A 719 32.11 -25.51 19.37
C THR A 719 31.27 -24.25 19.38
N THR A 720 31.69 -23.20 18.66
CA THR A 720 30.92 -21.96 18.50
C THR A 720 29.67 -22.18 17.64
N SER A 721 29.74 -23.07 16.64
CA SER A 721 28.55 -23.50 15.91
C SER A 721 27.57 -24.31 16.77
N GLY A 722 28.07 -25.09 17.73
CA GLY A 722 27.24 -25.87 18.67
C GLY A 722 26.61 -25.02 19.78
N ASP A 723 27.33 -24.01 20.28
CA ASP A 723 26.81 -22.98 21.19
C ASP A 723 27.32 -21.60 20.77
N ASN A 724 26.43 -20.82 20.15
CA ASN A 724 26.76 -19.52 19.59
C ASN A 724 27.21 -18.49 20.63
N TRP A 725 26.91 -18.69 21.92
CA TRP A 725 27.39 -17.78 22.97
C TRP A 725 28.91 -17.81 23.16
N ASN A 726 29.59 -18.83 22.64
CA ASN A 726 31.04 -18.85 22.57
C ASN A 726 31.60 -17.77 21.64
N GLY A 727 30.88 -17.40 20.58
CA GLY A 727 31.27 -16.36 19.62
C GLY A 727 30.81 -14.95 20.00
N VAL A 728 30.22 -14.75 21.18
CA VAL A 728 29.86 -13.42 21.70
C VAL A 728 31.02 -12.92 22.56
N ASP A 729 31.68 -11.83 22.14
CA ASP A 729 32.89 -11.28 22.77
C ASP A 729 32.67 -9.85 23.29
N PRO A 730 32.08 -9.65 24.48
CA PRO A 730 31.80 -8.31 24.99
C PRO A 730 33.05 -7.44 25.09
N ASN A 731 32.90 -6.14 24.84
CA ASN A 731 33.96 -5.15 24.97
C ASN A 731 33.52 -4.03 25.94
N PRO A 732 34.11 -3.93 27.15
CA PRO A 732 35.24 -4.73 27.65
C PRO A 732 34.84 -6.18 27.96
N SER A 733 35.82 -7.10 27.88
CA SER A 733 35.63 -8.55 28.08
C SER A 733 35.19 -8.96 29.48
N SER A 734 35.24 -8.03 30.45
CA SER A 734 34.74 -8.22 31.80
C SER A 734 33.21 -8.23 31.88
N LYS A 735 32.48 -7.79 30.86
CA LYS A 735 31.02 -7.80 30.85
C LYS A 735 30.48 -9.23 30.80
N SER A 736 29.58 -9.56 31.73
CA SER A 736 28.94 -10.87 31.82
C SER A 736 28.10 -11.16 30.58
N LYS A 737 28.41 -12.27 29.88
CA LYS A 737 27.59 -12.77 28.76
C LYS A 737 26.15 -13.09 29.21
N THR A 738 25.97 -13.59 30.43
CA THR A 738 24.65 -13.90 31.00
C THR A 738 23.76 -12.67 31.14
N GLU A 739 24.33 -11.49 31.42
CA GLU A 739 23.58 -10.23 31.52
C GLU A 739 23.13 -9.69 30.17
N LEU A 740 23.82 -10.07 29.09
CA LEU A 740 23.49 -9.67 27.72
C LEU A 740 22.48 -10.65 27.07
N ARG A 741 22.37 -11.86 27.62
CA ARG A 741 21.60 -12.97 27.04
C ARG A 741 20.11 -12.85 27.33
N VAL A 742 19.32 -13.00 26.28
CA VAL A 742 17.92 -13.39 26.39
C VAL A 742 17.69 -14.77 25.77
N ASN A 743 16.77 -15.53 26.35
CA ASN A 743 16.48 -16.90 25.92
C ASN A 743 15.26 -16.99 25.00
N THR A 744 14.50 -15.91 24.87
CA THR A 744 13.34 -15.81 23.99
C THR A 744 13.70 -14.90 22.83
N GLU A 745 13.46 -15.36 21.60
CA GLU A 745 13.63 -14.56 20.40
C GLU A 745 12.67 -13.36 20.42
N TYR A 746 13.18 -12.18 20.03
CA TYR A 746 12.32 -11.01 19.86
C TYR A 746 11.45 -11.15 18.61
N ASN A 747 10.31 -10.44 18.58
CA ASN A 747 9.52 -10.36 17.35
C ASN A 747 10.41 -9.87 16.21
N PHE A 748 10.36 -10.58 15.08
CA PHE A 748 11.15 -10.30 13.89
C PHE A 748 10.31 -9.94 12.66
N GLY A 749 8.99 -9.84 12.81
CA GLY A 749 8.08 -9.58 11.69
C GLY A 749 7.85 -10.83 10.84
N GLU A 750 7.40 -10.62 9.60
CA GLU A 750 6.92 -11.68 8.70
C GLU A 750 7.96 -11.99 7.62
N MET A 751 8.58 -13.17 7.70
CA MET A 751 9.65 -13.60 6.81
C MET A 751 9.86 -15.12 6.80
N THR A 752 10.65 -15.56 5.82
CA THR A 752 11.12 -16.94 5.68
C THR A 752 12.44 -17.12 6.42
N THR A 753 12.52 -18.10 7.31
CA THR A 753 13.74 -18.43 8.03
C THR A 753 14.36 -19.72 7.50
N HIS A 754 15.62 -19.68 7.10
CA HIS A 754 16.40 -20.85 6.71
C HIS A 754 17.30 -21.30 7.86
N SER A 755 17.78 -22.55 7.84
CA SER A 755 18.99 -22.91 8.58
C SER A 755 20.19 -22.13 8.02
N ALA A 756 21.24 -21.90 8.81
CA ALA A 756 22.39 -21.13 8.33
C ALA A 756 23.02 -21.70 7.04
N THR A 757 23.11 -23.02 6.91
CA THR A 757 23.65 -23.68 5.70
C THR A 757 22.72 -23.54 4.50
N ASN A 758 21.40 -23.64 4.69
CA ASN A 758 20.45 -23.40 3.60
C ASN A 758 20.46 -21.93 3.19
N ALA A 759 20.52 -21.02 4.16
CA ALA A 759 20.67 -19.59 3.92
C ALA A 759 21.90 -19.30 3.08
N TYR A 760 23.06 -19.87 3.41
CA TYR A 760 24.29 -19.72 2.63
C TYR A 760 24.09 -20.08 1.15
N ASN A 761 23.50 -21.24 0.86
CA ASN A 761 23.26 -21.67 -0.52
C ASN A 761 22.27 -20.74 -1.26
N ARG A 762 21.21 -20.29 -0.59
CA ARG A 762 20.21 -19.38 -1.17
C ARG A 762 20.79 -18.00 -1.41
N VAL A 763 21.53 -17.45 -0.44
CA VAL A 763 22.18 -16.14 -0.55
C VAL A 763 23.16 -16.15 -1.72
N LEU A 764 24.06 -17.14 -1.82
CA LEU A 764 24.99 -17.21 -2.95
C LEU A 764 24.29 -17.29 -4.31
N ALA A 765 23.13 -17.95 -4.39
CA ALA A 765 22.34 -18.02 -5.61
C ALA A 765 21.67 -16.68 -5.96
N TYR A 766 21.06 -16.00 -4.98
CA TYR A 766 20.09 -14.93 -5.25
C TYR A 766 20.46 -13.52 -4.77
N VAL A 767 21.51 -13.34 -3.96
CA VAL A 767 21.87 -12.03 -3.37
C VAL A 767 22.36 -10.98 -4.39
N GLY A 768 22.23 -9.69 -4.11
CA GLY A 768 22.69 -8.61 -4.98
C GLY A 768 21.76 -8.42 -6.19
N ALA A 769 22.22 -7.67 -7.19
CA ALA A 769 21.51 -7.43 -8.45
C ALA A 769 21.46 -8.70 -9.32
N SER A 770 20.82 -9.75 -8.79
CA SER A 770 20.91 -11.14 -9.21
C SER A 770 20.14 -11.45 -10.49
N PHE A 771 19.19 -10.59 -10.87
CA PHE A 771 18.53 -10.67 -12.18
C PHE A 771 19.52 -10.57 -13.34
N LYS A 772 20.58 -9.77 -13.18
CA LYS A 772 21.62 -9.53 -14.20
C LYS A 772 23.02 -9.37 -13.61
N ARG A 773 23.51 -10.30 -12.78
CA ARG A 773 24.82 -10.16 -12.10
C ARG A 773 25.94 -9.72 -13.04
N ASP A 774 26.78 -8.81 -12.57
CA ASP A 774 28.00 -8.43 -13.27
C ASP A 774 29.19 -9.31 -12.84
N ALA A 775 30.33 -9.13 -13.50
CA ALA A 775 31.55 -9.89 -13.24
C ALA A 775 32.08 -9.73 -11.80
N VAL A 776 31.78 -8.61 -11.14
CA VAL A 776 32.22 -8.36 -9.77
C VAL A 776 31.39 -9.18 -8.80
N ASP A 777 30.05 -9.13 -8.89
CA ASP A 777 29.18 -9.95 -8.03
C ASP A 777 29.46 -11.45 -8.23
N SER A 778 29.66 -11.89 -9.48
CA SER A 778 30.01 -13.28 -9.79
C SER A 778 31.36 -13.69 -9.19
N ARG A 779 32.36 -12.81 -9.20
CA ARG A 779 33.65 -13.07 -8.53
C ARG A 779 33.46 -13.25 -7.03
N ILE A 780 32.76 -12.32 -6.39
CA ILE A 780 32.57 -12.33 -4.93
C ILE A 780 31.85 -13.61 -4.47
N ILE A 781 30.85 -14.09 -5.23
CA ILE A 781 30.22 -15.39 -4.97
C ILE A 781 31.22 -16.54 -5.08
N SER A 782 32.02 -16.55 -6.15
CA SER A 782 33.02 -17.60 -6.39
C SER A 782 34.05 -17.64 -5.26
N GLU A 783 34.53 -16.47 -4.84
CA GLU A 783 35.48 -16.30 -3.74
C GLU A 783 34.90 -16.78 -2.41
N ALA A 784 33.68 -16.36 -2.07
CA ALA A 784 33.00 -16.85 -0.88
C ALA A 784 32.74 -18.36 -0.92
N THR A 785 32.37 -18.90 -2.09
CA THR A 785 32.15 -20.33 -2.30
C THR A 785 33.43 -21.11 -2.02
N ASN A 786 34.54 -20.69 -2.62
CA ASN A 786 35.83 -21.38 -2.56
C ASN A 786 36.63 -21.05 -1.29
N GLY A 787 36.24 -20.01 -0.54
CA GLY A 787 37.01 -19.51 0.59
C GLY A 787 38.32 -18.83 0.15
N THR A 788 38.34 -18.23 -1.03
CA THR A 788 39.53 -17.63 -1.67
C THR A 788 39.38 -16.12 -1.87
N PHE A 789 40.46 -15.47 -2.29
CA PHE A 789 40.43 -14.11 -2.83
C PHE A 789 41.23 -14.06 -4.14
N THR A 790 40.94 -13.10 -5.01
CA THR A 790 41.64 -12.91 -6.29
C THR A 790 42.60 -11.72 -6.25
N TYR A 791 42.20 -10.61 -5.62
CA TYR A 791 42.90 -9.33 -5.72
C TYR A 791 43.43 -8.81 -4.38
N THR A 792 44.43 -7.95 -4.45
CA THR A 792 45.03 -7.23 -3.32
C THR A 792 44.97 -5.73 -3.59
N GLY A 793 44.96 -4.92 -2.54
CA GLY A 793 44.96 -3.47 -2.67
C GLY A 793 46.30 -2.88 -3.11
N SER A 794 46.25 -1.83 -3.93
CA SER A 794 47.45 -1.14 -4.42
C SER A 794 48.16 -0.27 -3.37
N ASN A 795 47.50 0.05 -2.25
CA ASN A 795 48.02 0.87 -1.16
C ASN A 795 48.32 0.05 0.10
N GLY A 796 48.62 -1.25 -0.06
CA GLY A 796 49.11 -2.13 1.00
C GLY A 796 48.05 -3.02 1.64
N SER A 797 46.78 -2.93 1.23
CA SER A 797 45.79 -3.95 1.61
C SER A 797 46.04 -5.27 0.88
N THR A 798 45.67 -6.39 1.50
CA THR A 798 45.92 -7.73 0.94
C THR A 798 44.72 -8.64 1.19
N LYS A 799 44.77 -9.86 0.64
CA LYS A 799 43.84 -10.97 0.98
C LYS A 799 42.36 -10.66 0.66
N GLY A 800 42.14 -9.96 -0.45
CA GLY A 800 40.82 -9.57 -0.91
C GLY A 800 40.32 -8.23 -0.36
N LEU A 801 41.06 -7.58 0.54
CA LEU A 801 40.81 -6.18 0.89
C LEU A 801 41.51 -5.31 -0.17
N ILE A 802 40.76 -4.37 -0.75
CA ILE A 802 41.22 -3.50 -1.85
C ILE A 802 41.22 -2.04 -1.42
N ASP A 803 41.95 -1.19 -2.14
CA ASP A 803 42.21 0.20 -1.79
C ASP A 803 41.61 1.20 -2.80
N THR A 804 41.40 0.75 -4.03
CA THR A 804 40.67 1.46 -5.09
C THR A 804 39.91 0.46 -5.96
N GLN A 805 38.80 0.87 -6.58
CA GLN A 805 38.12 0.06 -7.60
C GLN A 805 39.05 -0.41 -8.73
N SER A 806 40.13 0.33 -8.99
CA SER A 806 41.09 0.00 -10.07
C SER A 806 41.88 -1.27 -9.76
N ASP A 807 42.01 -1.66 -8.48
CA ASP A 807 42.68 -2.90 -8.06
C ASP A 807 42.01 -4.15 -8.62
N VAL A 808 40.73 -4.03 -8.97
CA VAL A 808 39.88 -5.11 -9.47
C VAL A 808 39.40 -4.86 -10.90
N GLY A 809 40.05 -3.95 -11.62
CA GLY A 809 39.76 -3.61 -13.02
C GLY A 809 38.73 -2.49 -13.23
N GLY A 810 38.21 -1.89 -12.17
CA GLY A 810 37.23 -0.80 -12.24
C GLY A 810 35.82 -1.26 -12.64
N TRP A 811 34.96 -0.31 -13.02
CA TRP A 811 33.58 -0.60 -13.41
C TRP A 811 33.52 -1.45 -14.69
N PRO A 812 32.79 -2.58 -14.69
CA PRO A 812 32.56 -3.37 -15.90
C PRO A 812 31.87 -2.56 -17.00
N ALA A 813 32.02 -3.00 -18.25
CA ALA A 813 31.17 -2.51 -19.33
C ALA A 813 29.75 -3.06 -19.15
N TYR A 814 28.74 -2.18 -19.24
CA TYR A 814 27.32 -2.54 -19.18
C TYR A 814 26.70 -2.32 -20.55
N ASN A 815 26.22 -3.40 -21.16
CA ASN A 815 25.59 -3.33 -22.47
C ASN A 815 24.10 -3.01 -22.31
N SER A 816 23.64 -2.02 -23.08
CA SER A 816 22.21 -1.74 -23.21
C SER A 816 21.66 -2.48 -24.42
N THR A 817 20.50 -3.10 -24.25
CA THR A 817 19.69 -3.57 -25.37
C THR A 817 18.62 -2.53 -25.70
N THR A 818 17.92 -2.71 -26.83
CA THR A 818 16.75 -1.90 -27.16
C THR A 818 15.68 -2.11 -26.09
N ALA A 819 15.15 -1.01 -25.53
CA ALA A 819 13.99 -1.07 -24.66
C ALA A 819 12.78 -1.60 -25.44
N PRO A 820 11.97 -2.49 -24.87
CA PRO A 820 10.69 -2.87 -25.46
C PRO A 820 9.83 -1.63 -25.76
N THR A 821 9.02 -1.71 -26.81
CA THR A 821 8.07 -0.64 -27.13
C THR A 821 6.97 -0.63 -26.08
N ASP A 822 6.67 0.56 -25.57
CA ASP A 822 5.59 0.91 -24.65
C ASP A 822 5.00 2.20 -25.23
N THR A 823 3.89 2.05 -25.97
CA THR A 823 3.31 3.08 -26.82
C THR A 823 2.60 4.17 -26.00
N ASP A 824 1.91 3.79 -24.92
CA ASP A 824 1.17 4.73 -24.06
C ASP A 824 1.95 5.22 -22.84
N ASN A 825 3.14 4.66 -22.61
CA ASN A 825 4.07 4.96 -21.52
C ASN A 825 3.53 4.65 -20.13
N ASP A 826 2.79 3.55 -19.99
CA ASP A 826 2.23 3.11 -18.72
C ASP A 826 3.14 2.19 -17.89
N GLY A 827 4.32 1.89 -18.43
CA GLY A 827 5.35 1.09 -17.79
C GLY A 827 5.40 -0.37 -18.20
N MET A 828 4.48 -0.82 -19.06
CA MET A 828 4.39 -2.19 -19.55
C MET A 828 4.67 -2.23 -21.06
N PRO A 829 5.41 -3.24 -21.58
CA PRO A 829 5.62 -3.37 -23.02
C PRO A 829 4.33 -3.74 -23.76
N ASP A 830 4.13 -3.17 -24.96
CA ASP A 830 2.95 -3.43 -25.80
C ASP A 830 2.71 -4.94 -26.01
N SER A 831 3.79 -5.69 -26.25
CA SER A 831 3.71 -7.14 -26.44
C SER A 831 3.22 -7.86 -25.19
N TRP A 832 3.64 -7.42 -24.00
CA TRP A 832 3.24 -8.01 -22.74
C TRP A 832 1.78 -7.68 -22.41
N GLU A 833 1.36 -6.44 -22.65
CA GLU A 833 -0.02 -6.00 -22.48
C GLU A 833 -0.98 -6.79 -23.36
N ASN A 834 -0.66 -6.91 -24.65
CA ASN A 834 -1.47 -7.66 -25.61
C ASN A 834 -1.60 -9.14 -25.19
N THR A 835 -0.54 -9.77 -24.68
CA THR A 835 -0.58 -11.15 -24.16
C THR A 835 -1.45 -11.28 -22.91
N ASN A 836 -1.54 -10.23 -22.08
CA ASN A 836 -2.32 -10.24 -20.84
C ASN A 836 -3.73 -9.62 -20.99
N GLY A 837 -4.18 -9.40 -22.23
CA GLY A 837 -5.52 -8.87 -22.51
C GLY A 837 -5.71 -7.40 -22.12
N LEU A 838 -4.61 -6.65 -22.03
CA LEU A 838 -4.59 -5.19 -21.82
C LEU A 838 -4.45 -4.47 -23.17
N ASN A 839 -4.65 -3.16 -23.18
CA ASN A 839 -4.61 -2.33 -24.37
C ASN A 839 -3.38 -1.42 -24.35
N SER A 840 -2.42 -1.71 -25.23
CA SER A 840 -1.17 -0.97 -25.45
C SER A 840 -1.28 0.51 -25.84
N ASN A 841 -2.50 1.04 -25.92
CA ASN A 841 -2.77 2.47 -26.16
C ASN A 841 -3.56 3.12 -25.01
N ASN A 842 -3.70 2.43 -23.87
CA ASN A 842 -4.49 2.87 -22.72
C ASN A 842 -3.65 2.93 -21.44
N ILE A 843 -3.05 4.12 -21.21
CA ILE A 843 -2.21 4.41 -20.04
C ILE A 843 -2.83 4.11 -18.66
N SER A 844 -4.16 3.95 -18.59
CA SER A 844 -4.83 3.57 -17.34
C SER A 844 -4.55 2.12 -16.94
N ASP A 845 -4.15 1.26 -17.88
CA ASP A 845 -3.98 -0.19 -17.68
C ASP A 845 -2.88 -0.49 -16.69
N GLY A 846 -1.71 0.18 -16.78
CA GLY A 846 -0.61 0.03 -15.82
C GLY A 846 -1.00 0.29 -14.37
N THR A 847 -2.08 1.02 -14.15
CA THR A 847 -2.53 1.46 -12.82
C THR A 847 -3.75 0.71 -12.30
N ALA A 848 -4.37 -0.09 -13.17
CA ALA A 848 -5.49 -0.93 -12.84
C ALA A 848 -5.04 -2.19 -12.09
N TYR A 849 -5.98 -2.84 -11.43
CA TYR A 849 -5.79 -4.09 -10.66
C TYR A 849 -6.52 -5.25 -11.35
N THR A 850 -6.56 -5.25 -12.67
CA THR A 850 -7.37 -6.21 -13.44
C THR A 850 -6.73 -7.58 -13.50
N LEU A 851 -5.40 -7.66 -13.46
CA LEU A 851 -4.66 -8.93 -13.43
C LEU A 851 -4.48 -9.48 -12.02
N ASN A 852 -4.55 -8.63 -11.00
CA ASN A 852 -4.33 -9.02 -9.61
C ASN A 852 -5.10 -8.11 -8.64
N ALA A 853 -5.74 -8.69 -7.63
CA ALA A 853 -6.55 -7.94 -6.66
C ALA A 853 -5.73 -7.05 -5.69
N VAL A 854 -4.40 -7.22 -5.66
CA VAL A 854 -3.50 -6.59 -4.68
C VAL A 854 -2.44 -5.71 -5.33
N TYR A 855 -1.93 -6.10 -6.50
CA TYR A 855 -0.90 -5.36 -7.24
C TYR A 855 -1.48 -4.74 -8.51
N THR A 856 -1.02 -3.53 -8.85
CA THR A 856 -1.33 -2.91 -10.14
C THR A 856 -0.78 -3.76 -11.29
N ASN A 857 -1.32 -3.64 -12.50
CA ASN A 857 -0.82 -4.40 -13.65
C ASN A 857 0.66 -4.11 -13.92
N LEU A 858 1.11 -2.86 -13.72
CA LEU A 858 2.53 -2.52 -13.76
C LEU A 858 3.33 -3.31 -12.72
N GLU A 859 2.83 -3.40 -11.49
CA GLU A 859 3.48 -4.19 -10.44
C GLU A 859 3.47 -5.69 -10.77
N VAL A 860 2.41 -6.21 -11.38
CA VAL A 860 2.36 -7.59 -11.89
C VAL A 860 3.46 -7.80 -12.93
N TYR A 861 3.62 -6.87 -13.88
CA TYR A 861 4.69 -6.92 -14.88
C TYR A 861 6.09 -6.90 -14.25
N ILE A 862 6.44 -5.88 -13.48
CA ILE A 862 7.81 -5.72 -12.94
C ILE A 862 8.18 -6.79 -11.91
N ASN A 863 7.20 -7.37 -11.21
CA ASN A 863 7.41 -8.51 -10.32
C ASN A 863 7.52 -9.82 -11.10
N GLY A 864 6.77 -9.95 -12.20
CA GLY A 864 6.84 -11.09 -13.11
C GLY A 864 8.21 -11.28 -13.74
N LEU A 865 8.95 -10.18 -14.01
CA LEU A 865 10.32 -10.23 -14.52
C LEU A 865 11.28 -11.03 -13.63
N VAL A 866 11.03 -11.04 -12.31
CA VAL A 866 11.92 -11.64 -11.30
C VAL A 866 11.23 -12.76 -10.51
N ALA A 867 10.10 -13.27 -10.98
CA ALA A 867 9.29 -14.26 -10.25
C ALA A 867 10.10 -15.53 -9.91
N ALA A 868 10.93 -16.03 -10.84
CA ALA A 868 11.75 -17.22 -10.62
C ALA A 868 12.77 -17.05 -9.49
N ILE A 869 13.41 -15.87 -9.39
CA ILE A 869 14.31 -15.52 -8.28
C ILE A 869 13.51 -15.51 -6.97
N THR A 870 12.38 -14.80 -6.99
CA THR A 870 11.59 -14.53 -5.80
C THR A 870 10.95 -15.79 -5.22
N SER A 871 10.58 -16.77 -6.06
CA SER A 871 10.14 -18.09 -5.60
C SER A 871 11.32 -18.96 -5.17
N GLY A 872 12.39 -19.01 -5.98
CA GLY A 872 13.56 -19.84 -5.72
C GLY A 872 14.31 -19.48 -4.43
N GLN A 873 14.32 -18.21 -4.04
CA GLN A 873 15.02 -17.74 -2.84
C GLN A 873 14.40 -18.24 -1.52
N LYS A 874 13.10 -18.57 -1.51
CA LYS A 874 12.35 -18.98 -0.30
C LYS A 874 12.34 -20.49 -0.03
N GLN A 875 12.74 -21.28 -1.03
CA GLN A 875 12.69 -22.74 -0.93
C GLN A 875 13.61 -23.28 0.17
N ASN A 876 13.18 -24.34 0.87
CA ASN A 876 13.88 -24.94 2.01
C ASN A 876 14.00 -24.04 3.26
N GLY A 877 13.16 -23.01 3.35
CA GLY A 877 12.96 -22.18 4.53
C GLY A 877 11.57 -22.36 5.12
N THR A 878 11.40 -21.89 6.36
CA THR A 878 10.13 -21.91 7.08
C THR A 878 9.59 -20.48 7.14
N ALA A 879 8.49 -20.21 6.45
CA ALA A 879 7.80 -18.93 6.52
C ALA A 879 6.86 -18.87 7.73
N ASN A 880 6.83 -17.74 8.43
CA ASN A 880 5.86 -17.45 9.49
C ASN A 880 4.68 -16.58 9.01
N TYR A 881 4.50 -16.49 7.70
CA TYR A 881 3.49 -15.67 7.04
C TYR A 881 2.90 -16.39 5.83
N THR A 882 1.74 -15.93 5.39
CA THR A 882 1.13 -16.32 4.12
C THR A 882 1.06 -15.09 3.21
N ASP A 883 1.63 -15.17 2.01
CA ASP A 883 1.56 -14.05 1.06
C ASP A 883 0.12 -13.91 0.54
N PRO A 884 -0.55 -12.75 0.66
CA PRO A 884 -1.93 -12.56 0.19
C PRO A 884 -2.05 -12.63 -1.34
N VAL A 885 -0.93 -12.58 -2.08
CA VAL A 885 -0.93 -12.82 -3.52
C VAL A 885 -0.43 -14.22 -3.77
N ALA A 886 -1.43 -15.11 -3.92
CA ALA A 886 -1.34 -16.51 -4.31
C ALA A 886 0.02 -17.14 -4.05
N ALA A 887 0.12 -17.87 -2.93
CA ALA A 887 1.16 -18.86 -2.78
C ALA A 887 1.31 -19.60 -4.11
N ASN A 888 2.52 -19.59 -4.67
CA ASN A 888 2.84 -20.60 -5.66
C ASN A 888 2.55 -21.94 -4.97
N THR A 889 1.52 -22.64 -5.40
CA THR A 889 1.29 -24.00 -4.93
C THR A 889 1.95 -24.93 -5.94
N GLU A 890 2.49 -26.02 -5.43
CA GLU A 890 3.01 -27.08 -6.27
C GLU A 890 2.00 -28.22 -6.25
N ILE A 891 1.68 -28.75 -7.42
CA ILE A 891 1.00 -30.03 -7.54
C ILE A 891 2.00 -31.04 -8.10
N SER A 892 2.03 -32.23 -7.50
CA SER A 892 2.65 -33.41 -8.08
C SER A 892 1.56 -34.25 -8.74
N ILE A 893 1.80 -34.71 -9.96
CA ILE A 893 0.90 -35.62 -10.67
C ILE A 893 1.69 -36.89 -10.99
N ASN A 894 1.39 -37.96 -10.27
CA ASN A 894 1.92 -39.30 -10.55
C ASN A 894 1.10 -39.96 -11.67
N GLU A 895 1.58 -41.08 -12.18
CA GLU A 895 0.80 -41.95 -13.06
C GLU A 895 -0.51 -42.41 -12.39
N ASN A 896 -1.58 -42.55 -13.20
CA ASN A 896 -2.92 -42.94 -12.75
C ASN A 896 -3.60 -41.98 -11.76
N GLU A 897 -3.05 -40.80 -11.50
CA GLU A 897 -3.72 -39.75 -10.72
C GLU A 897 -4.52 -38.78 -11.61
N THR A 898 -5.42 -38.01 -10.99
CA THR A 898 -6.12 -36.91 -11.66
C THR A 898 -5.10 -35.97 -12.29
N GLY A 899 -5.27 -35.67 -13.58
CA GLY A 899 -4.35 -34.84 -14.36
C GLY A 899 -3.32 -35.61 -15.18
N PHE A 900 -3.14 -36.92 -14.97
CA PHE A 900 -2.37 -37.78 -15.89
C PHE A 900 -3.29 -38.28 -17.02
N CYS A 901 -2.99 -37.94 -18.28
CA CYS A 901 -3.92 -38.18 -19.39
C CYS A 901 -3.56 -39.40 -20.22
N VAL A 902 -2.33 -39.46 -20.74
CA VAL A 902 -1.89 -40.58 -21.58
C VAL A 902 -0.37 -40.70 -21.55
N VAL A 903 0.11 -41.93 -21.66
CA VAL A 903 1.48 -42.26 -22.08
C VAL A 903 1.41 -43.07 -23.36
N GLU A 904 2.21 -42.71 -24.36
CA GLU A 904 2.40 -43.50 -25.58
C GLU A 904 3.45 -44.57 -25.33
N GLY A 905 3.05 -45.60 -24.56
CA GLY A 905 3.90 -46.68 -24.07
C GLY A 905 3.17 -47.44 -22.97
N THR A 906 3.85 -47.76 -21.88
CA THR A 906 3.28 -48.49 -20.74
C THR A 906 3.50 -47.75 -19.42
N ILE A 907 2.67 -48.07 -18.43
CA ILE A 907 2.98 -47.81 -17.03
C ILE A 907 3.65 -49.06 -16.49
N ASP A 908 4.93 -48.94 -16.14
CA ASP A 908 5.75 -50.06 -15.68
C ASP A 908 6.05 -49.95 -14.18
N ASN A 909 6.47 -51.04 -13.57
CA ASN A 909 6.88 -51.12 -12.17
C ASN A 909 8.14 -51.98 -11.95
N ASN A 910 8.85 -52.30 -13.04
CA ASN A 910 9.97 -53.23 -13.06
C ASN A 910 11.32 -52.60 -12.61
N ASN A 911 11.38 -51.28 -12.39
CA ASN A 911 12.55 -50.56 -11.91
C ASN A 911 12.28 -49.95 -10.53
N ALA A 912 12.79 -50.54 -9.46
CA ALA A 912 12.55 -50.06 -8.09
C ALA A 912 12.97 -48.58 -7.89
N GLY A 913 12.31 -47.90 -6.93
CA GLY A 913 12.63 -46.53 -6.51
C GLY A 913 11.72 -45.43 -7.06
N TYR A 914 10.67 -45.77 -7.81
CA TYR A 914 9.58 -44.86 -8.21
C TYR A 914 8.68 -44.50 -7.01
N GLN A 915 7.86 -43.46 -7.13
CA GLN A 915 6.83 -43.06 -6.17
C GLN A 915 5.45 -43.42 -6.73
N GLY A 916 4.48 -43.74 -5.88
CA GLY A 916 3.15 -44.14 -6.36
C GLY A 916 3.06 -45.62 -6.77
N THR A 917 2.41 -45.90 -7.90
CA THR A 917 2.04 -47.25 -8.36
C THR A 917 2.95 -47.83 -9.44
N GLY A 918 3.70 -46.98 -10.14
CA GLY A 918 4.61 -47.31 -11.23
C GLY A 918 5.34 -46.07 -11.75
N PHE A 919 5.63 -46.06 -13.05
CA PHE A 919 6.17 -44.90 -13.76
C PHE A 919 5.79 -44.96 -15.24
N ALA A 920 5.75 -43.81 -15.91
CA ALA A 920 5.48 -43.73 -17.34
C ALA A 920 6.72 -44.08 -18.18
N ASN A 921 6.61 -45.16 -18.95
CA ASN A 921 7.60 -45.63 -19.91
C ASN A 921 7.07 -45.41 -21.34
N ALA A 922 7.46 -44.30 -21.97
CA ALA A 922 7.09 -44.02 -23.35
C ALA A 922 7.88 -44.89 -24.33
N ASN A 923 7.28 -45.19 -25.49
CA ASN A 923 7.92 -45.94 -26.56
C ASN A 923 9.27 -45.33 -26.97
N ASN A 924 10.25 -46.18 -27.30
CA ASN A 924 11.55 -45.75 -27.80
C ASN A 924 11.44 -45.25 -29.26
N ALA A 925 10.84 -44.09 -29.46
CA ALA A 925 10.65 -43.46 -30.76
C ALA A 925 10.65 -41.93 -30.65
N VAL A 926 11.05 -41.25 -31.71
CA VAL A 926 10.82 -39.80 -31.85
C VAL A 926 9.32 -39.56 -31.92
N GLY A 927 8.82 -38.57 -31.18
CA GLY A 927 7.40 -38.22 -31.13
C GLY A 927 6.59 -38.97 -30.07
N ALA A 928 7.13 -40.02 -29.44
CA ALA A 928 6.47 -40.67 -28.30
C ALA A 928 6.37 -39.71 -27.12
N GLY A 929 5.20 -39.61 -26.48
CA GLY A 929 4.97 -38.62 -25.43
C GLY A 929 4.12 -39.05 -24.25
N ILE A 930 4.12 -38.19 -23.23
CA ILE A 930 3.28 -38.26 -22.02
C ILE A 930 2.52 -36.94 -21.90
N GLU A 931 1.23 -37.00 -21.56
CA GLU A 931 0.36 -35.83 -21.46
C GLU A 931 -0.27 -35.70 -20.07
N TRP A 932 -0.34 -34.45 -19.60
CA TRP A 932 -1.00 -34.05 -18.38
C TRP A 932 -1.99 -32.91 -18.63
N SER A 933 -3.01 -32.79 -17.79
CA SER A 933 -4.01 -31.72 -17.83
C SER A 933 -4.04 -30.95 -16.52
N VAL A 934 -3.86 -29.63 -16.61
CA VAL A 934 -3.81 -28.73 -15.46
C VAL A 934 -4.68 -27.50 -15.71
N ASN A 935 -5.29 -26.98 -14.65
CA ASN A 935 -5.94 -25.67 -14.67
C ASN A 935 -5.07 -24.66 -13.93
N THR A 936 -4.83 -23.52 -14.57
CA THR A 936 -3.90 -22.49 -14.12
C THR A 936 -4.53 -21.11 -14.15
N ALA A 937 -4.00 -20.20 -13.33
CA ALA A 937 -4.17 -18.76 -13.55
C ALA A 937 -3.14 -18.27 -14.58
N SER A 938 -3.31 -17.06 -15.10
CA SER A 938 -2.29 -16.47 -15.99
C SER A 938 -1.00 -16.23 -15.22
N GLY A 939 0.13 -16.77 -15.69
CA GLY A 939 1.40 -16.64 -15.01
C GLY A 939 2.51 -17.55 -15.54
N ASN A 940 3.68 -17.45 -14.92
CA ASN A 940 4.81 -18.34 -15.20
C ASN A 940 4.74 -19.57 -14.28
N TYR A 941 4.90 -20.74 -14.88
CA TYR A 941 4.89 -22.03 -14.21
C TYR A 941 6.25 -22.72 -14.39
N ILE A 942 6.70 -23.38 -13.33
CA ILE A 942 7.92 -24.20 -13.34
C ILE A 942 7.50 -25.66 -13.43
N LEU A 943 8.03 -26.37 -14.42
CA LEU A 943 7.84 -27.80 -14.58
C LEU A 943 9.09 -28.55 -14.14
N ARG A 944 8.91 -29.59 -13.33
CA ARG A 944 9.97 -30.54 -12.95
C ARG A 944 9.47 -31.96 -13.17
N TRP A 945 10.40 -32.85 -13.46
CA TRP A 945 10.14 -34.27 -13.59
C TRP A 945 11.15 -35.05 -12.77
N ARG A 946 10.61 -36.01 -12.04
CA ARG A 946 11.39 -37.10 -11.46
C ARG A 946 11.52 -38.19 -12.51
N TYR A 947 12.75 -38.58 -12.83
CA TYR A 947 13.01 -39.46 -13.97
C TYR A 947 14.16 -40.43 -13.73
N SER A 948 14.21 -41.48 -14.53
CA SER A 948 15.32 -42.43 -14.61
C SER A 948 15.73 -42.65 -16.06
N ASN A 949 17.03 -42.52 -16.34
CA ASN A 949 17.61 -42.79 -17.66
C ASN A 949 18.86 -43.66 -17.48
N GLY A 950 18.66 -44.99 -17.48
CA GLY A 950 19.76 -45.96 -17.36
C GLY A 950 20.61 -46.13 -18.62
N GLY A 951 20.40 -45.33 -19.67
CA GLY A 951 21.26 -45.28 -20.85
C GLY A 951 22.58 -44.52 -20.60
N THR A 952 23.42 -44.42 -21.63
CA THR A 952 24.71 -43.72 -21.57
C THR A 952 24.66 -42.28 -22.10
N THR A 953 23.55 -41.87 -22.72
CA THR A 953 23.37 -40.54 -23.34
C THR A 953 22.13 -39.85 -22.80
N SER A 954 22.13 -38.51 -22.81
CA SER A 954 20.98 -37.70 -22.45
C SER A 954 19.82 -37.92 -23.44
N ARG A 955 18.58 -38.02 -22.93
CA ARG A 955 17.36 -38.11 -23.74
C ARG A 955 16.68 -36.73 -23.77
N GLY A 956 16.51 -36.15 -24.96
CA GLY A 956 15.90 -34.83 -25.12
C GLY A 956 14.40 -34.88 -25.38
N ALA A 957 13.66 -33.88 -24.91
CA ALA A 957 12.22 -33.74 -25.11
C ALA A 957 11.79 -32.30 -25.42
N LYS A 958 10.67 -32.15 -26.13
CA LYS A 958 9.93 -30.88 -26.27
C LYS A 958 8.79 -30.84 -25.27
N ILE A 959 8.49 -29.64 -24.77
CA ILE A 959 7.32 -29.36 -23.96
C ILE A 959 6.32 -28.62 -24.86
N ILE A 960 5.19 -29.26 -25.09
CA ILE A 960 4.11 -28.77 -25.94
C ILE A 960 2.92 -28.46 -25.05
N VAL A 961 2.41 -27.23 -25.11
CA VAL A 961 1.20 -26.80 -24.39
C VAL A 961 0.13 -26.45 -25.41
N ASP A 962 -1.02 -27.11 -25.32
CA ASP A 962 -2.14 -26.93 -26.25
C ASP A 962 -1.75 -27.00 -27.73
N GLY A 963 -0.81 -27.89 -28.05
CA GLY A 963 -0.28 -28.09 -29.40
C GLY A 963 0.86 -27.15 -29.80
N VAL A 964 1.27 -26.21 -28.95
CA VAL A 964 2.38 -25.26 -29.21
C VAL A 964 3.62 -25.66 -28.42
N THR A 965 4.77 -25.81 -29.09
CA THR A 965 6.04 -26.06 -28.40
C THR A 965 6.51 -24.79 -27.69
N LEU A 966 6.64 -24.84 -26.35
CA LEU A 966 7.05 -23.69 -25.53
C LEU A 966 8.46 -23.82 -24.95
N ALA A 967 8.96 -25.04 -24.73
CA ALA A 967 10.28 -25.27 -24.16
C ALA A 967 10.86 -26.63 -24.57
N THR A 968 12.10 -26.90 -24.13
CA THR A 968 12.76 -28.21 -24.25
C THR A 968 13.31 -28.67 -22.90
N ALA A 969 13.36 -29.98 -22.67
CA ALA A 969 13.98 -30.61 -21.50
C ALA A 969 15.01 -31.65 -21.92
N ALA A 970 16.00 -31.88 -21.05
CA ALA A 970 17.01 -32.91 -21.23
C ALA A 970 17.07 -33.81 -20.00
N PHE A 971 17.12 -35.11 -20.23
CA PHE A 971 17.13 -36.15 -19.20
C PHE A 971 18.48 -36.89 -19.26
N ASN A 972 19.46 -36.37 -18.51
CA ASN A 972 20.81 -36.92 -18.46
C ASN A 972 20.84 -38.33 -17.84
N ALA A 973 21.82 -39.14 -18.22
CA ALA A 973 21.98 -40.51 -17.72
C ALA A 973 22.06 -40.57 -16.18
N THR A 974 21.27 -41.46 -15.56
CA THR A 974 21.19 -41.65 -14.09
C THR A 974 22.04 -42.83 -13.60
N THR A 975 23.00 -43.30 -14.39
CA THR A 975 23.87 -44.49 -14.16
C THR A 975 23.17 -45.86 -14.27
N ASN A 976 21.94 -46.03 -13.79
CA ASN A 976 21.13 -47.24 -14.00
C ASN A 976 19.62 -46.92 -13.93
N TRP A 977 18.77 -47.86 -14.37
CA TRP A 977 17.32 -47.65 -14.43
C TRP A 977 16.61 -47.62 -13.06
N THR A 978 17.25 -48.06 -11.98
CA THR A 978 16.71 -47.99 -10.61
C THR A 978 17.17 -46.74 -9.85
N THR A 979 17.95 -45.87 -10.50
CA THR A 979 18.42 -44.60 -9.93
C THR A 979 17.61 -43.47 -10.52
N TRP A 980 16.90 -42.77 -9.65
CA TRP A 980 15.99 -41.69 -10.01
C TRP A 980 16.62 -40.35 -9.69
N ALA A 981 16.53 -39.41 -10.64
CA ALA A 981 17.00 -38.05 -10.52
C ALA A 981 15.85 -37.07 -10.70
N GLU A 982 16.02 -35.87 -10.17
CA GLU A 982 15.18 -34.73 -10.50
C GLU A 982 15.90 -33.90 -11.56
N ASN A 983 15.19 -33.40 -12.56
CA ASN A 983 15.77 -32.45 -13.53
C ASN A 983 15.91 -31.02 -12.95
N SER A 984 16.01 -30.87 -11.64
CA SER A 984 15.97 -29.60 -10.88
C SER A 984 17.14 -28.64 -11.14
N SER A 985 18.21 -29.09 -11.82
CA SER A 985 19.36 -28.27 -12.20
C SER A 985 19.11 -27.37 -13.42
N SER A 986 18.00 -27.57 -14.14
CA SER A 986 17.55 -26.71 -15.24
C SER A 986 16.05 -26.45 -15.08
N LEU A 987 15.69 -25.32 -14.47
CA LEU A 987 14.29 -24.93 -14.28
C LEU A 987 13.62 -24.75 -15.65
N VAL A 988 12.66 -25.61 -15.98
CA VAL A 988 11.85 -25.47 -17.19
C VAL A 988 10.69 -24.53 -16.85
N THR A 989 10.79 -23.28 -17.29
CA THR A 989 9.75 -22.26 -17.07
C THR A 989 8.92 -22.06 -18.34
N ILE A 990 7.60 -22.11 -18.20
CA ILE A 990 6.64 -21.84 -19.27
C ILE A 990 5.62 -20.79 -18.83
N ALA A 991 5.17 -19.96 -19.75
CA ALA A 991 4.07 -19.02 -19.51
C ALA A 991 2.74 -19.70 -19.88
N LEU A 992 1.79 -19.72 -18.96
CA LEU A 992 0.44 -20.25 -19.17
C LEU A 992 -0.58 -19.13 -18.97
N SER A 993 -1.63 -19.13 -19.78
CA SER A 993 -2.78 -18.25 -19.58
C SER A 993 -3.69 -18.78 -18.47
N SER A 994 -4.72 -18.02 -18.12
CA SER A 994 -5.76 -18.55 -17.22
C SER A 994 -6.63 -19.55 -17.97
N GLY A 995 -6.81 -20.75 -17.41
CA GLY A 995 -7.65 -21.80 -17.99
C GLY A 995 -7.04 -23.20 -17.88
N THR A 996 -7.70 -24.15 -18.53
CA THR A 996 -7.23 -25.54 -18.60
C THR A 996 -6.27 -25.71 -19.78
N HIS A 997 -5.12 -26.31 -19.51
CA HIS A 997 -4.04 -26.54 -20.46
C HIS A 997 -3.65 -28.02 -20.51
N THR A 998 -3.36 -28.53 -21.71
CA THR A 998 -2.74 -29.85 -21.90
C THR A 998 -1.24 -29.69 -22.08
N ILE A 999 -0.45 -30.26 -21.17
CA ILE A 999 1.01 -30.27 -21.21
C ILE A 999 1.47 -31.63 -21.74
N ARG A 1000 2.17 -31.66 -22.88
CA ARG A 1000 2.76 -32.85 -23.49
C ARG A 1000 4.28 -32.78 -23.44
N LEU A 1001 4.90 -33.81 -22.88
CA LEU A 1001 6.34 -34.06 -22.99
C LEU A 1001 6.57 -35.04 -24.13
N GLU A 1002 7.33 -34.64 -25.15
CA GLU A 1002 7.49 -35.42 -26.39
C GLU A 1002 8.96 -35.70 -26.71
N ALA A 1003 9.30 -36.97 -26.98
CA ALA A 1003 10.66 -37.39 -27.29
C ALA A 1003 11.18 -36.78 -28.59
N THR A 1004 12.39 -36.21 -28.53
CA THR A 1004 13.10 -35.70 -29.72
C THR A 1004 14.16 -36.67 -30.26
N THR A 1005 14.38 -37.79 -29.57
CA THR A 1005 15.42 -38.77 -29.91
C THR A 1005 14.80 -40.13 -30.19
N ALA A 1006 15.43 -40.92 -31.07
CA ALA A 1006 14.99 -42.27 -31.41
C ALA A 1006 15.02 -43.23 -30.21
N SER A 1007 15.74 -42.89 -29.14
CA SER A 1007 15.73 -43.64 -27.90
C SER A 1007 14.50 -43.37 -27.02
N GLY A 1008 13.55 -42.51 -27.42
CA GLY A 1008 12.38 -42.18 -26.61
C GLY A 1008 12.65 -41.23 -25.43
N LEU A 1009 11.69 -41.16 -24.51
CA LEU A 1009 11.82 -40.40 -23.25
C LEU A 1009 12.59 -41.20 -22.19
N ALA A 1010 13.05 -40.54 -21.13
CA ALA A 1010 13.41 -41.23 -19.90
C ALA A 1010 12.15 -41.87 -19.26
N ASN A 1011 12.34 -42.78 -18.31
CA ASN A 1011 11.23 -43.24 -17.47
C ASN A 1011 10.82 -42.08 -16.56
N ILE A 1012 9.57 -41.63 -16.65
CA ILE A 1012 9.07 -40.49 -15.89
C ILE A 1012 8.18 -40.99 -14.75
N ASP A 1013 8.57 -40.69 -13.53
CA ASP A 1013 7.82 -41.03 -12.32
C ASP A 1013 6.65 -40.06 -12.11
N LYS A 1014 6.96 -38.77 -12.05
CA LYS A 1014 5.97 -37.70 -11.85
C LYS A 1014 6.36 -36.42 -12.57
N ILE A 1015 5.36 -35.55 -12.75
CA ILE A 1015 5.55 -34.13 -13.03
C ILE A 1015 5.18 -33.31 -11.80
N GLU A 1016 5.97 -32.29 -11.52
CA GLU A 1016 5.64 -31.22 -10.57
C GLU A 1016 5.37 -29.94 -11.35
N VAL A 1017 4.24 -29.31 -11.05
CA VAL A 1017 3.82 -28.03 -11.64
C VAL A 1017 3.71 -27.01 -10.52
N GLU A 1018 4.65 -26.08 -10.48
CA GLU A 1018 4.68 -24.99 -9.50
C GLU A 1018 4.27 -23.67 -10.17
N GLY A 1019 3.27 -22.99 -9.60
CA GLY A 1019 2.86 -21.66 -10.02
C GLY A 1019 1.62 -21.18 -9.26
N ILE A 1020 0.88 -20.21 -9.81
CA ILE A 1020 -0.27 -19.61 -9.13
C ILE A 1020 -1.43 -20.62 -9.06
N ASN A 1021 -1.65 -21.21 -7.88
CA ASN A 1021 -2.73 -22.18 -7.60
C ASN A 1021 -2.99 -23.24 -8.70
N PRO A 1022 -1.97 -23.91 -9.29
CA PRO A 1022 -2.22 -24.96 -10.26
C PRO A 1022 -3.07 -26.05 -9.63
N THR A 1023 -4.02 -26.57 -10.40
CA THR A 1023 -4.82 -27.73 -10.01
C THR A 1023 -4.77 -28.77 -11.10
N ALA A 1024 -4.57 -30.04 -10.72
CA ALA A 1024 -4.72 -31.13 -11.66
C ALA A 1024 -6.21 -31.30 -11.98
N VAL A 1025 -6.54 -31.43 -13.26
CA VAL A 1025 -7.93 -31.57 -13.69
C VAL A 1025 -8.12 -32.84 -14.50
N SER A 1026 -9.31 -33.42 -14.41
CA SER A 1026 -9.63 -34.64 -15.18
C SER A 1026 -9.47 -34.39 -16.67
N CYS A 1027 -8.77 -35.30 -17.34
CA CYS A 1027 -8.55 -35.23 -18.77
C CYS A 1027 -9.90 -35.33 -19.49
N SER A 1028 -10.17 -34.41 -20.42
CA SER A 1028 -11.39 -34.45 -21.20
C SER A 1028 -11.46 -35.76 -21.99
N SER A 1029 -12.52 -36.53 -21.78
CA SER A 1029 -12.78 -37.79 -22.48
C SER A 1029 -13.01 -37.54 -23.97
N THR A 1030 -11.93 -37.50 -24.72
CA THR A 1030 -11.95 -37.70 -26.17
C THR A 1030 -11.33 -39.08 -26.38
N SER A 1031 -12.21 -40.08 -26.46
CA SER A 1031 -11.89 -41.48 -26.68
C SER A 1031 -10.95 -41.68 -27.88
N LYS A 1032 -9.71 -42.12 -27.62
CA LYS A 1032 -8.95 -42.91 -28.60
C LYS A 1032 -9.64 -44.29 -28.63
N ASN A 1033 -10.48 -44.55 -29.63
CA ASN A 1033 -10.96 -45.90 -29.90
C ASN A 1033 -9.81 -46.74 -30.45
N THR A 1034 -9.41 -47.75 -29.70
CA THR A 1034 -8.46 -48.80 -30.07
C THR A 1034 -9.09 -49.72 -31.12
N VAL A 1035 -8.38 -49.96 -32.22
CA VAL A 1035 -8.63 -51.10 -33.11
C VAL A 1035 -7.35 -51.94 -33.15
N SER A 1036 -7.46 -53.19 -32.72
CA SER A 1036 -6.40 -54.20 -32.70
C SER A 1036 -6.13 -54.79 -34.09
N GLU A 1037 -4.86 -55.08 -34.35
CA GLU A 1037 -4.28 -55.60 -35.60
C GLU A 1037 -4.80 -56.99 -36.03
N SER A 1038 -4.97 -57.21 -37.34
CA SER A 1038 -4.11 -58.14 -38.11
C SER A 1038 -4.48 -58.20 -39.61
N THR A 1039 -3.53 -57.66 -40.39
CA THR A 1039 -3.09 -58.03 -41.75
C THR A 1039 -4.08 -58.10 -42.91
N LEU A 1040 -3.97 -57.13 -43.83
CA LEU A 1040 -3.58 -57.44 -45.22
C LEU A 1040 -2.97 -56.21 -45.92
N ASP A 1041 -1.83 -56.47 -46.51
CA ASP A 1041 -0.89 -55.58 -47.17
C ASP A 1041 -1.48 -55.00 -48.46
N MET A 1042 -1.62 -53.67 -48.57
CA MET A 1042 -1.75 -52.95 -49.85
C MET A 1042 -1.20 -51.53 -49.69
N ALA A 1043 -0.10 -51.26 -50.38
CA ALA A 1043 0.47 -49.93 -50.55
C ALA A 1043 -0.61 -48.92 -51.01
N VAL A 1044 -0.72 -47.80 -50.29
CA VAL A 1044 -1.28 -46.56 -50.84
C VAL A 1044 -0.38 -45.41 -50.40
N GLU A 1045 0.25 -44.80 -51.41
CA GLU A 1045 1.04 -43.58 -51.31
C GLU A 1045 0.34 -42.51 -50.45
N GLU A 1046 1.10 -41.91 -49.54
CA GLU A 1046 0.75 -40.68 -48.85
C GLU A 1046 0.70 -39.54 -49.89
N ILE A 1047 -0.46 -39.32 -50.51
CA ILE A 1047 -0.64 -38.17 -51.41
C ILE A 1047 -0.75 -36.90 -50.54
N LYS A 1048 0.38 -36.22 -50.33
CA LYS A 1048 0.41 -34.80 -49.99
C LYS A 1048 -0.50 -34.03 -50.94
N THR A 1049 -1.62 -33.49 -50.47
CA THR A 1049 -2.47 -32.62 -51.30
C THR A 1049 -2.80 -31.32 -50.56
N GLU A 1050 -2.09 -30.25 -50.96
CA GLU A 1050 -2.23 -28.91 -50.44
C GLU A 1050 -3.45 -28.21 -51.04
N VAL A 1051 -4.45 -27.88 -50.21
CA VAL A 1051 -5.39 -26.79 -50.52
C VAL A 1051 -4.63 -25.48 -50.44
N LYS A 1052 -4.63 -24.70 -51.52
CA LYS A 1052 -3.89 -23.43 -51.61
C LYS A 1052 -4.84 -22.25 -51.64
N ILE A 1053 -4.52 -21.23 -50.85
CA ILE A 1053 -5.27 -19.97 -50.78
C ILE A 1053 -4.36 -18.86 -51.30
N TYR A 1054 -4.81 -18.18 -52.34
CA TYR A 1054 -4.07 -17.10 -52.99
C TYR A 1054 -4.81 -15.77 -52.76
N PRO A 1055 -4.28 -14.86 -51.93
CA PRO A 1055 -4.85 -13.54 -51.80
C PRO A 1055 -4.74 -12.77 -53.13
N VAL A 1056 -5.74 -11.95 -53.44
CA VAL A 1056 -5.64 -10.96 -54.53
C VAL A 1056 -5.15 -9.65 -53.89
N PRO A 1057 -3.90 -9.23 -54.13
CA PRO A 1057 -3.36 -8.03 -53.50
C PRO A 1057 -4.25 -6.81 -53.76
N PHE A 1058 -4.44 -5.99 -52.71
CA PHE A 1058 -5.21 -4.74 -52.75
C PHE A 1058 -6.72 -4.88 -53.04
N LYS A 1059 -7.29 -6.10 -52.92
CA LYS A 1059 -8.74 -6.35 -53.02
C LYS A 1059 -9.22 -7.22 -51.84
N ASN A 1060 -10.50 -7.15 -51.52
CA ASN A 1060 -11.16 -7.99 -50.48
C ASN A 1060 -11.45 -9.42 -50.99
N GLU A 1061 -10.53 -9.98 -51.76
CA GLU A 1061 -10.72 -11.17 -52.57
C GLU A 1061 -9.55 -12.14 -52.42
N PHE A 1062 -9.84 -13.44 -52.44
CA PHE A 1062 -8.83 -14.47 -52.57
C PHE A 1062 -9.39 -15.68 -53.31
N TYR A 1063 -8.51 -16.48 -53.89
CA TYR A 1063 -8.87 -17.73 -54.58
C TYR A 1063 -8.51 -18.92 -53.70
N ILE A 1064 -9.41 -19.91 -53.63
CA ILE A 1064 -9.14 -21.21 -53.03
C ILE A 1064 -9.02 -22.22 -54.18
N ASP A 1065 -7.84 -22.80 -54.34
CA ASP A 1065 -7.60 -23.92 -55.25
C ASP A 1065 -7.58 -25.22 -54.45
N PHE A 1066 -8.52 -26.10 -54.77
CA PHE A 1066 -8.70 -27.37 -54.08
C PHE A 1066 -7.67 -28.44 -54.51
N GLY A 1067 -6.84 -28.19 -55.52
CA GLY A 1067 -5.79 -29.12 -55.90
C GLY A 1067 -6.35 -30.46 -56.39
N THR A 1068 -5.98 -31.57 -55.73
CA THR A 1068 -6.47 -32.94 -55.97
C THR A 1068 -7.29 -33.50 -54.81
N ILE A 1069 -7.71 -32.65 -53.86
CA ILE A 1069 -8.67 -33.06 -52.83
C ILE A 1069 -10.00 -33.40 -53.52
N GLY A 1070 -10.80 -34.31 -52.95
CA GLY A 1070 -12.09 -34.69 -53.52
C GLY A 1070 -13.08 -33.51 -53.65
N LYS A 1071 -14.30 -33.76 -54.14
CA LYS A 1071 -15.25 -32.67 -54.47
C LYS A 1071 -15.56 -31.83 -53.23
N ALA A 1072 -15.17 -30.54 -53.25
CA ALA A 1072 -15.56 -29.57 -52.24
C ALA A 1072 -17.08 -29.36 -52.28
N LYS A 1073 -17.74 -29.40 -51.13
CA LYS A 1073 -19.21 -29.29 -51.01
C LYS A 1073 -19.62 -27.92 -50.48
N GLN A 1074 -18.84 -27.38 -49.55
CA GLN A 1074 -19.12 -26.11 -48.88
C GLN A 1074 -17.83 -25.45 -48.41
N ILE A 1075 -17.78 -24.11 -48.45
CA ILE A 1075 -16.80 -23.29 -47.74
C ILE A 1075 -17.56 -22.37 -46.79
N SER A 1076 -17.11 -22.29 -45.53
CA SER A 1076 -17.61 -21.33 -44.54
C SER A 1076 -16.42 -20.57 -43.91
N ILE A 1077 -16.59 -19.29 -43.56
CA ILE A 1077 -15.53 -18.49 -42.93
C ILE A 1077 -16.03 -17.93 -41.61
N PHE A 1078 -15.22 -18.04 -40.56
CA PHE A 1078 -15.53 -17.60 -39.21
C PHE A 1078 -14.53 -16.55 -38.74
N ASN A 1079 -14.98 -15.58 -37.96
CA ASN A 1079 -14.10 -14.70 -37.19
C ASN A 1079 -13.60 -15.41 -35.92
N MET A 1080 -12.63 -14.82 -35.22
CA MET A 1080 -12.08 -15.40 -33.97
C MET A 1080 -13.08 -15.45 -32.80
N LEU A 1081 -14.26 -14.82 -32.93
CA LEU A 1081 -15.37 -14.97 -31.99
C LEU A 1081 -16.28 -16.17 -32.34
N GLY A 1082 -15.92 -16.95 -33.37
CA GLY A 1082 -16.69 -18.10 -33.85
C GLY A 1082 -17.92 -17.76 -34.68
N GLN A 1083 -18.13 -16.48 -35.05
CA GLN A 1083 -19.26 -16.07 -35.88
C GLN A 1083 -18.95 -16.34 -37.35
N GLN A 1084 -19.88 -17.01 -38.05
CA GLN A 1084 -19.79 -17.26 -39.48
C GLN A 1084 -20.10 -15.97 -40.26
N ILE A 1085 -19.17 -15.55 -41.11
CA ILE A 1085 -19.25 -14.29 -41.87
C ILE A 1085 -19.32 -14.50 -43.39
N TYR A 1086 -19.08 -15.72 -43.87
CA TYR A 1086 -19.17 -16.06 -45.28
C TYR A 1086 -19.51 -17.55 -45.44
N GLU A 1087 -20.32 -17.90 -46.43
CA GLU A 1087 -20.59 -19.29 -46.82
C GLU A 1087 -20.87 -19.40 -48.32
N ILE A 1088 -20.42 -20.49 -48.93
CA ILE A 1088 -20.82 -20.90 -50.27
C ILE A 1088 -20.99 -22.42 -50.32
N ASN A 1089 -22.07 -22.86 -50.98
CA ASN A 1089 -22.47 -24.26 -51.12
C ASN A 1089 -22.43 -24.67 -52.61
N GLU A 1090 -22.37 -25.98 -52.87
CA GLU A 1090 -22.45 -26.58 -54.22
C GLU A 1090 -21.28 -26.21 -55.14
N ILE A 1091 -20.06 -26.38 -54.64
CA ILE A 1091 -18.83 -26.04 -55.35
C ILE A 1091 -18.53 -27.10 -56.43
N THR A 1092 -18.67 -26.71 -57.69
CA THR A 1092 -18.36 -27.58 -58.84
C THR A 1092 -17.01 -27.26 -59.48
N ASP A 1093 -16.51 -26.05 -59.27
CA ASP A 1093 -15.25 -25.55 -59.83
C ASP A 1093 -14.05 -25.95 -58.97
N ARG A 1094 -12.94 -26.30 -59.64
CA ARG A 1094 -11.67 -26.66 -58.99
C ARG A 1094 -11.01 -25.50 -58.24
N THR A 1095 -11.32 -24.27 -58.63
CA THR A 1095 -10.84 -23.06 -57.98
C THR A 1095 -12.00 -22.11 -57.77
N VAL A 1096 -12.21 -21.66 -56.54
CA VAL A 1096 -13.31 -20.77 -56.16
C VAL A 1096 -12.77 -19.41 -55.76
N LYS A 1097 -13.35 -18.36 -56.32
CA LYS A 1097 -13.10 -16.99 -55.89
C LYS A 1097 -13.99 -16.65 -54.70
N VAL A 1098 -13.38 -16.17 -53.63
CA VAL A 1098 -14.06 -15.78 -52.39
C VAL A 1098 -13.91 -14.28 -52.17
N ASN A 1099 -15.02 -13.61 -51.86
CA ASN A 1099 -15.10 -12.18 -51.61
C ASN A 1099 -15.53 -11.95 -50.14
N VAL A 1100 -14.62 -11.46 -49.29
CA VAL A 1100 -14.91 -11.24 -47.86
C VAL A 1100 -14.72 -9.78 -47.49
N ASN A 1101 -15.83 -9.06 -47.37
CA ASN A 1101 -15.84 -7.67 -46.92
C ASN A 1101 -15.83 -7.59 -45.37
N ALA A 1102 -14.74 -8.03 -44.75
CA ALA A 1102 -14.53 -8.01 -43.29
C ALA A 1102 -13.40 -7.04 -42.88
N SER A 1103 -13.36 -6.63 -41.61
CA SER A 1103 -12.29 -5.79 -41.04
C SER A 1103 -10.93 -6.51 -41.03
N ALA A 1104 -9.84 -5.79 -40.74
CA ALA A 1104 -8.54 -6.45 -40.50
C ALA A 1104 -8.65 -7.43 -39.31
N GLY A 1105 -7.99 -8.58 -39.42
CA GLY A 1105 -8.06 -9.65 -38.42
C GLY A 1105 -7.84 -11.06 -38.96
N THR A 1106 -7.82 -12.02 -38.04
CA THR A 1106 -7.65 -13.45 -38.34
C THR A 1106 -9.00 -14.12 -38.56
N TYR A 1107 -9.10 -14.97 -39.58
CA TYR A 1107 -10.31 -15.70 -39.92
C TYR A 1107 -10.01 -17.18 -40.18
N VAL A 1108 -10.95 -18.04 -39.85
CA VAL A 1108 -10.87 -19.49 -40.11
C VAL A 1108 -11.76 -19.83 -41.30
N VAL A 1109 -11.15 -20.30 -42.38
CA VAL A 1109 -11.82 -20.86 -43.55
C VAL A 1109 -11.98 -22.36 -43.35
N LYS A 1110 -13.23 -22.82 -43.29
CA LYS A 1110 -13.62 -24.22 -43.15
C LYS A 1110 -14.15 -24.72 -44.49
N ILE A 1111 -13.55 -25.78 -45.03
CA ILE A 1111 -13.90 -26.36 -46.33
C ILE A 1111 -14.39 -27.78 -46.07
N LEU A 1112 -15.67 -28.03 -46.36
CA LEU A 1112 -16.25 -29.36 -46.30
C LEU A 1112 -16.07 -30.05 -47.65
N THR A 1113 -15.46 -31.23 -47.64
CA THR A 1113 -15.27 -32.08 -48.83
C THR A 1113 -16.00 -33.42 -48.64
N ASP A 1114 -16.11 -34.19 -49.71
CA ASP A 1114 -16.56 -35.58 -49.66
C ASP A 1114 -15.66 -36.50 -48.80
N LYS A 1115 -14.42 -36.12 -48.53
CA LYS A 1115 -13.44 -36.88 -47.74
C LYS A 1115 -13.18 -36.32 -46.33
N GLY A 1116 -13.88 -35.25 -45.93
CA GLY A 1116 -13.73 -34.65 -44.59
C GLY A 1116 -13.67 -33.12 -44.60
N ILE A 1117 -13.35 -32.54 -43.44
CA ILE A 1117 -13.29 -31.08 -43.23
C ILE A 1117 -11.83 -30.61 -43.20
N ILE A 1118 -11.54 -29.55 -43.94
CA ILE A 1118 -10.23 -28.89 -43.96
C ILE A 1118 -10.37 -27.48 -43.40
N ASN A 1119 -9.55 -27.13 -42.41
CA ASN A 1119 -9.50 -25.77 -41.86
C ASN A 1119 -8.22 -25.07 -42.29
N LYS A 1120 -8.33 -23.80 -42.71
CA LYS A 1120 -7.21 -22.92 -43.03
C LYS A 1120 -7.42 -21.58 -42.34
N THR A 1121 -6.34 -21.01 -41.82
CA THR A 1121 -6.36 -19.67 -41.25
C THR A 1121 -5.90 -18.67 -42.30
N ILE A 1122 -6.65 -17.59 -42.46
CA ILE A 1122 -6.25 -16.44 -43.28
C ILE A 1122 -6.16 -15.21 -42.38
N ILE A 1123 -5.21 -14.33 -42.70
CA ILE A 1123 -5.02 -13.05 -42.02
C ILE A 1123 -5.33 -11.96 -43.04
N LYS A 1124 -6.21 -11.05 -42.67
CA LYS A 1124 -6.45 -9.82 -43.42
C LYS A 1124 -5.72 -8.69 -42.70
N GLU A 1125 -4.66 -8.21 -43.32
CA GLU A 1125 -3.87 -7.04 -42.88
C GLU A 1125 -4.62 -5.73 -43.09
#